data_AF-A0A962A344-F1
#
_entry.id   AF-A0A962A344-F1
#
_cell.length_a   1.000
_cell.length_b   1.000
_cell.length_c   1.000
_cell.angle_alpha   90.00
_cell.angle_beta   90.00
_cell.angle_gamma   90.00
#
_symmetry.space_group_name_H-M   'P 1'
#
loop_
_entity.id
_entity.type
_entity.pdbx_description
1 polymer ?
#
loop_
_entity_poly.entity_id
_entity_poly.type
_entity_poly.pdbx_seq_one_letter_code
_entity_poly.pdbx_strand_id
1 'polypeptide(L)'
;MGTTQANTLESSEDVTGCGCMACQTGFPHMVADIQADHETFFVFNPSDSQSAATPDPIIVSAPGPAADPNTFANYLTHGFWQDIGASNRSWTQDNITFSISNEFTAAQQDGIRAAFDLWSDVADIEFTEVASGANMSVLEGDDLRAYSSSTTSGTTIISNFISIDTNAAGGSFWSDFSDLGNYAQMTILHEIGHSLGLGHTGNYNGSANYNDNAQWVNDTHQMTLMSYFNDTNVGSDHWDSSGHWQYSATPMLIDILAIQNIYGADYTTRSGDTTYGFNSNAGHDQYDFSISQVPIAIWDGGGNDTLDLSGYFQSQTIYLTEGDFSSVGYMTNNMVIAYGAEIENAIGGTGADTIYGNDLDNVIQGGFGDDTIYGTIGNDTIDGQGGTDTVSYMQAVTEFSFNFIDSVSFAITHIVQGFTDLLSNIENFIFNGISYTRAFLEANFDTATHTGTAGNDKLTGTGSNEEFYGQGGRDTIRVGGGDDVAYGGAGNDTFYGSDGADEFYGEDGNDYFYSAGGSDLINGGAGYDEIRYLNSDVAVDINLAAGTVDENRDGSVDDTLVSIEYAVGSRADDMIRGDGGVNRLQGNDGNDTIYAGGGNDGVYGNEGDDIIYGEDGNDGLLGQDGNDTIWGGNGQDNIRGGTGDDILYGEDGLDFLWGQAGADTFVFESASAFNDIDVINDFSVAEGDAIDISDVLIGYDPVTDAIADFVRITDNGTHSVLSIDADGGADNFVQVADLLNVTGLTDEAALEAAGNLITS
;
A
#
# COMPACT_ATOMS: atom_id res chain seq x y z
N MET A 1 -46.16 -37.42 -11.02
CA MET A 1 -46.76 -38.74 -10.71
C MET A 1 -46.09 -39.25 -9.44
N GLY A 2 -46.86 -39.74 -8.45
CA GLY A 2 -46.28 -40.48 -7.31
C GLY A 2 -46.50 -39.93 -5.89
N THR A 3 -47.71 -39.47 -5.59
CA THR A 3 -48.48 -39.60 -4.33
C THR A 3 -47.82 -40.03 -3.00
N THR A 4 -47.97 -39.12 -2.01
CA THR A 4 -48.56 -39.27 -0.65
C THR A 4 -47.95 -40.20 0.40
N GLN A 5 -47.63 -39.63 1.58
CA GLN A 5 -48.44 -39.87 2.79
C GLN A 5 -48.30 -38.74 3.81
N ALA A 6 -49.46 -38.24 4.25
CA ALA A 6 -49.62 -37.33 5.36
C ALA A 6 -49.80 -38.13 6.67
N ASN A 7 -49.35 -37.57 7.79
CA ASN A 7 -50.10 -37.61 9.04
C ASN A 7 -49.64 -36.49 9.99
N THR A 8 -50.62 -35.67 10.35
CA THR A 8 -50.67 -34.65 11.39
C THR A 8 -50.85 -35.27 12.79
N LEU A 9 -50.23 -34.70 13.83
CA LEU A 9 -50.89 -34.09 15.02
C LEU A 9 -49.92 -33.84 16.20
N GLU A 10 -49.80 -32.55 16.55
CA GLU A 10 -49.68 -31.87 17.86
C GLU A 10 -49.03 -32.58 19.08
N SER A 11 -47.99 -31.95 19.67
CA SER A 11 -48.08 -31.02 20.81
C SER A 11 -46.78 -30.96 21.65
N SER A 12 -46.60 -29.80 22.30
CA SER A 12 -45.74 -29.44 23.44
C SER A 12 -44.23 -29.25 23.26
N GLU A 13 -43.84 -27.98 23.39
CA GLU A 13 -42.81 -27.42 24.28
C GLU A 13 -41.39 -28.01 24.31
N ASP A 14 -40.46 -27.13 23.95
CA ASP A 14 -39.16 -26.85 24.59
C ASP A 14 -37.91 -27.70 24.30
N VAL A 15 -36.79 -26.97 24.23
CA VAL A 15 -35.37 -27.35 24.40
C VAL A 15 -34.56 -27.84 23.16
N THR A 16 -33.67 -26.94 22.73
CA THR A 16 -32.28 -27.12 22.20
C THR A 16 -31.97 -27.98 20.97
N GLY A 17 -31.13 -27.41 20.10
CA GLY A 17 -30.06 -28.16 19.44
C GLY A 17 -29.64 -27.60 18.08
N CYS A 18 -28.43 -27.04 18.00
CA CYS A 18 -27.43 -27.43 17.00
C CYS A 18 -26.06 -27.22 17.65
N GLY A 19 -25.28 -28.30 17.71
CA GLY A 19 -24.01 -28.35 18.42
C GLY A 19 -22.81 -28.38 17.49
N CYS A 20 -21.65 -28.29 18.10
CA CYS A 20 -20.43 -28.90 17.59
C CYS A 20 -19.82 -29.79 18.68
N MET A 21 -19.42 -31.00 18.27
CA MET A 21 -18.98 -32.08 19.12
C MET A 21 -17.60 -32.52 18.63
N ALA A 22 -16.53 -31.94 19.18
CA ALA A 22 -15.18 -32.53 19.19
C ALA A 22 -14.21 -31.68 20.03
N CYS A 23 -14.09 -31.98 21.33
CA CYS A 23 -12.82 -32.03 22.07
C CYS A 23 -13.09 -32.51 23.51
N GLN A 24 -13.22 -33.83 23.66
CA GLN A 24 -12.98 -34.49 24.94
C GLN A 24 -11.49 -34.80 25.05
N THR A 25 -10.71 -33.93 25.68
CA THR A 25 -9.56 -34.30 26.51
C THR A 25 -9.25 -33.19 27.52
N GLY A 26 -9.92 -33.29 28.67
CA GLY A 26 -9.49 -32.91 30.02
C GLY A 26 -8.57 -31.71 30.22
N PHE A 27 -9.16 -30.59 30.60
CA PHE A 27 -8.97 -30.00 31.94
C PHE A 27 -10.33 -29.44 32.40
N PRO A 28 -10.86 -29.82 33.58
CA PRO A 28 -12.07 -29.20 34.08
C PRO A 28 -11.70 -27.79 34.57
N HIS A 29 -12.06 -26.76 33.81
CA HIS A 29 -12.23 -25.43 34.37
C HIS A 29 -13.39 -25.54 35.36
N MET A 30 -13.02 -25.71 36.63
CA MET A 30 -13.96 -25.56 37.73
C MET A 30 -14.51 -24.14 37.61
N VAL A 31 -15.81 -24.03 37.35
CA VAL A 31 -16.64 -22.91 37.79
C VAL A 31 -16.58 -22.95 39.32
N ALA A 32 -15.49 -22.41 39.86
CA ALA A 32 -15.41 -22.05 41.25
C ALA A 32 -16.12 -20.71 41.34
N ASP A 33 -17.27 -20.77 42.01
CA ASP A 33 -17.92 -19.65 42.68
C ASP A 33 -16.84 -18.84 43.45
N ILE A 34 -16.31 -17.79 42.82
CA ILE A 34 -15.44 -16.80 43.46
C ILE A 34 -16.21 -15.47 43.44
N GLN A 35 -17.30 -15.44 44.20
CA GLN A 35 -17.65 -14.26 44.99
C GLN A 35 -16.67 -14.16 46.17
N ALA A 36 -15.41 -13.86 45.87
CA ALA A 36 -14.49 -13.39 46.88
C ALA A 36 -13.98 -12.04 46.38
N ASP A 37 -14.60 -10.97 46.90
CA ASP A 37 -14.06 -9.62 46.83
C ASP A 37 -12.67 -9.66 47.49
N HIS A 38 -11.61 -9.60 46.68
CA HIS A 38 -10.22 -9.70 47.13
C HIS A 38 -9.60 -8.33 47.54
N GLU A 39 -10.45 -7.40 47.95
CA GLU A 39 -10.13 -6.25 48.83
C GLU A 39 -9.97 -6.68 50.32
N THR A 40 -10.13 -7.98 50.64
CA THR A 40 -10.16 -8.46 52.03
C THR A 40 -8.79 -8.92 52.56
N PHE A 41 -7.97 -7.98 53.01
CA PHE A 41 -6.98 -8.27 54.06
C PHE A 41 -6.74 -7.10 55.03
N PHE A 42 -7.60 -6.96 56.04
CA PHE A 42 -7.20 -6.30 57.29
C PHE A 42 -7.52 -7.16 58.52
N VAL A 43 -6.47 -7.37 59.31
CA VAL A 43 -6.50 -7.96 60.65
C VAL A 43 -7.23 -7.01 61.58
N PHE A 44 -8.29 -7.52 62.24
CA PHE A 44 -9.01 -6.83 63.31
C PHE A 44 -8.06 -6.24 64.37
N ASN A 45 -8.19 -4.93 64.65
CA ASN A 45 -7.67 -4.31 65.86
C ASN A 45 -8.71 -4.46 66.99
N PRO A 46 -8.44 -5.21 68.08
CA PRO A 46 -9.47 -5.64 69.04
C PRO A 46 -9.75 -4.61 70.14
N SER A 47 -10.06 -3.35 69.82
CA SER A 47 -10.35 -2.36 70.87
C SER A 47 -11.51 -1.38 70.68
N ASP A 48 -12.34 -1.45 69.64
CA ASP A 48 -13.54 -0.60 69.60
C ASP A 48 -14.82 -1.35 69.96
N SER A 49 -15.29 -1.08 71.18
CA SER A 49 -16.59 -1.46 71.70
C SER A 49 -17.57 -0.30 71.57
N GLN A 50 -18.71 -0.55 70.92
CA GLN A 50 -20.07 0.03 71.09
C GLN A 50 -20.78 0.07 69.73
N SER A 51 -22.07 -0.16 69.54
CA SER A 51 -23.18 -0.67 70.35
C SER A 51 -24.29 -1.01 69.36
N ALA A 52 -24.98 -2.14 69.55
CA ALA A 52 -26.05 -2.60 68.67
C ALA A 52 -27.21 -1.58 68.54
N ALA A 53 -27.59 -1.26 67.32
CA ALA A 53 -28.92 -0.79 66.93
C ALA A 53 -29.41 -1.62 65.72
N THR A 54 -30.71 -1.87 65.71
CA THR A 54 -31.45 -2.88 64.91
C THR A 54 -31.39 -2.71 63.39
N PRO A 55 -31.59 -3.80 62.62
CA PRO A 55 -31.52 -3.75 61.15
C PRO A 55 -32.80 -3.14 60.55
N ASP A 56 -32.65 -2.12 59.73
CA ASP A 56 -33.65 -1.80 58.70
C ASP A 56 -33.50 -2.81 57.55
N PRO A 57 -34.60 -3.22 56.89
CA PRO A 57 -34.52 -4.17 55.79
C PRO A 57 -33.89 -3.45 54.59
N ILE A 58 -32.62 -3.76 54.32
CA ILE A 58 -31.96 -3.34 53.07
C ILE A 58 -32.69 -4.05 51.93
N ILE A 59 -33.45 -3.28 51.17
CA ILE A 59 -33.92 -3.71 49.86
C ILE A 59 -32.65 -3.83 49.01
N VAL A 60 -32.30 -5.06 48.64
CA VAL A 60 -31.29 -5.36 47.61
C VAL A 60 -31.87 -4.84 46.29
N SER A 61 -31.44 -3.66 45.85
CA SER A 61 -31.70 -3.20 44.49
C SER A 61 -30.42 -3.38 43.70
N ALA A 62 -30.48 -4.22 42.67
CA ALA A 62 -29.45 -4.28 41.63
C ALA A 62 -29.12 -2.88 41.09
N PRO A 63 -27.94 -2.69 40.47
CA PRO A 63 -27.52 -1.39 39.95
C PRO A 63 -28.57 -0.78 39.01
N GLY A 64 -28.62 0.57 38.96
CA GLY A 64 -29.47 1.30 38.03
C GLY A 64 -29.07 1.07 36.56
N PRO A 65 -29.85 1.58 35.59
CA PRO A 65 -29.49 1.50 34.17
C PRO A 65 -28.12 2.15 33.90
N ALA A 66 -27.48 1.82 32.77
CA ALA A 66 -26.18 2.39 32.42
C ALA A 66 -26.24 3.93 32.42
N ALA A 67 -25.22 4.57 32.99
CA ALA A 67 -25.04 6.01 32.88
C ALA A 67 -24.63 6.37 31.46
N ASP A 68 -25.19 7.46 30.93
CA ASP A 68 -24.61 8.09 29.76
C ASP A 68 -23.23 8.71 30.11
N PRO A 69 -22.30 8.81 29.15
CA PRO A 69 -20.92 9.23 29.40
C PRO A 69 -20.79 10.57 30.12
N ASN A 70 -21.62 11.56 29.75
CA ASN A 70 -21.55 12.90 30.33
C ASN A 70 -22.03 12.93 31.78
N THR A 71 -23.13 12.23 32.09
CA THR A 71 -23.55 12.03 33.48
C THR A 71 -22.47 11.35 34.29
N PHE A 72 -21.78 10.37 33.68
CA PHE A 72 -20.77 9.59 34.36
C PHE A 72 -19.52 10.43 34.69
N ALA A 73 -18.98 11.13 33.69
CA ALA A 73 -17.86 12.05 33.85
C ALA A 73 -18.19 13.20 34.82
N ASN A 74 -19.41 13.74 34.77
CA ASN A 74 -19.86 14.76 35.71
C ASN A 74 -19.79 14.26 37.15
N TYR A 75 -20.15 13.00 37.40
CA TYR A 75 -20.07 12.43 38.74
C TYR A 75 -18.63 12.31 39.25
N LEU A 76 -17.71 11.83 38.40
CA LEU A 76 -16.28 11.76 38.75
C LEU A 76 -15.70 13.14 39.10
N THR A 77 -16.04 14.17 38.32
CA THR A 77 -15.58 15.56 38.58
C THR A 77 -16.20 16.19 39.83
N HIS A 78 -17.37 15.71 40.28
CA HIS A 78 -18.04 16.13 41.53
C HIS A 78 -17.82 15.12 42.66
N GLY A 79 -16.66 14.44 42.62
CA GLY A 79 -16.28 13.31 43.46
C GLY A 79 -16.66 13.41 44.93
N PHE A 80 -16.86 12.25 45.57
CA PHE A 80 -17.18 12.20 47.00
C PHE A 80 -15.92 12.29 47.87
N TRP A 81 -15.79 13.38 48.63
CA TRP A 81 -14.68 13.60 49.55
C TRP A 81 -15.14 13.47 51.01
N GLN A 82 -14.39 12.75 51.85
CA GLN A 82 -14.82 12.47 53.24
C GLN A 82 -15.05 13.72 54.09
N ASP A 83 -14.34 14.81 53.81
CA ASP A 83 -14.35 16.06 54.57
C ASP A 83 -15.45 17.05 54.12
N ILE A 84 -15.88 17.00 52.85
CA ILE A 84 -16.85 17.96 52.29
C ILE A 84 -18.03 17.34 51.53
N GLY A 85 -18.06 16.02 51.35
CA GLY A 85 -19.02 15.31 50.52
C GLY A 85 -18.76 15.47 49.02
N ALA A 86 -19.80 15.28 48.20
CA ALA A 86 -19.73 15.46 46.74
C ALA A 86 -19.41 16.91 46.37
N SER A 87 -18.23 17.13 45.78
CA SER A 87 -17.75 18.47 45.42
C SER A 87 -16.60 18.41 44.43
N ASN A 88 -16.39 19.49 43.68
CA ASN A 88 -15.30 19.56 42.71
C ASN A 88 -13.99 19.85 43.44
N ARG A 89 -12.91 19.24 42.96
CA ARG A 89 -11.54 19.60 43.31
C ARG A 89 -10.72 19.73 42.04
N SER A 90 -9.87 20.74 41.99
CA SER A 90 -8.93 20.89 40.88
C SER A 90 -7.72 21.73 41.28
N TRP A 91 -6.65 21.60 40.50
CA TRP A 91 -5.59 22.59 40.48
C TRP A 91 -6.05 23.85 39.72
N THR A 92 -5.32 24.95 39.91
CA THR A 92 -5.56 26.22 39.19
C THR A 92 -4.38 26.64 38.33
N GLN A 93 -3.32 25.83 38.37
CA GLN A 93 -2.09 26.00 37.60
C GLN A 93 -2.00 24.81 36.66
N ASP A 94 -1.51 25.07 35.46
CA ASP A 94 -1.47 24.05 34.40
C ASP A 94 -0.20 23.21 34.48
N ASN A 95 0.88 23.77 35.05
CA ASN A 95 2.08 23.00 35.41
C ASN A 95 2.04 22.60 36.90
N ILE A 96 2.01 21.29 37.16
CA ILE A 96 1.98 20.70 38.50
C ILE A 96 3.32 19.99 38.75
N THR A 97 4.07 20.46 39.74
CA THR A 97 5.32 19.79 40.11
C THR A 97 5.07 18.55 40.96
N PHE A 98 5.79 17.46 40.70
CA PHE A 98 5.71 16.24 41.51
C PHE A 98 7.09 15.78 41.98
N SER A 99 7.15 14.95 43.01
CA SER A 99 8.39 14.30 43.47
C SER A 99 8.14 12.85 43.83
N ILE A 100 9.04 11.95 43.44
CA ILE A 100 8.98 10.52 43.78
C ILE A 100 9.97 10.21 44.90
N SER A 101 9.55 9.44 45.91
CA SER A 101 10.43 9.01 46.99
C SER A 101 11.61 8.17 46.49
N ASN A 102 12.80 8.38 47.08
CA ASN A 102 13.97 7.55 46.84
C ASN A 102 13.89 6.16 47.51
N GLU A 103 12.80 5.87 48.22
CA GLU A 103 12.52 4.55 48.80
C GLU A 103 12.03 3.56 47.73
N PHE A 104 11.41 4.06 46.66
CA PHE A 104 11.10 3.27 45.48
C PHE A 104 12.38 2.89 44.73
N THR A 105 12.38 1.68 44.18
CA THR A 105 13.41 1.22 43.24
C THR A 105 13.36 2.02 41.94
N ALA A 106 14.44 2.01 41.15
CA ALA A 106 14.49 2.75 39.88
C ALA A 106 13.34 2.34 38.92
N ALA A 107 13.07 1.04 38.77
CA ALA A 107 11.98 0.54 37.93
C ALA A 107 10.60 1.02 38.41
N GLN A 108 10.36 1.02 39.73
CA GLN A 108 9.13 1.56 40.30
C GLN A 108 8.99 3.06 40.03
N GLN A 109 10.08 3.84 40.15
CA GLN A 109 10.05 5.26 39.81
C GLN A 109 9.74 5.48 38.33
N ASP A 110 10.30 4.66 37.44
CA ASP A 110 10.04 4.76 36.00
C ASP A 110 8.58 4.44 35.66
N GLY A 111 7.98 3.41 36.27
CA GLY A 111 6.55 3.11 36.13
C GLY A 111 5.64 4.24 36.68
N ILE A 112 6.04 4.88 37.79
CA ILE A 112 5.32 6.05 38.32
C ILE A 112 5.41 7.25 37.35
N ARG A 113 6.58 7.49 36.73
CA ARG A 113 6.73 8.55 35.71
C ARG A 113 5.83 8.31 34.51
N ALA A 114 5.83 7.08 33.98
CA ALA A 114 4.96 6.71 32.87
C ALA A 114 3.46 6.93 33.19
N ALA A 115 3.04 6.70 34.44
CA ALA A 115 1.68 6.99 34.87
C ALA A 115 1.34 8.49 34.87
N PHE A 116 2.30 9.38 35.19
CA PHE A 116 2.12 10.83 35.04
C PHE A 116 2.03 11.23 33.57
N ASP A 117 2.91 10.67 32.73
CA ASP A 117 2.94 10.97 31.30
C ASP A 117 1.59 10.62 30.63
N LEU A 118 1.01 9.47 30.96
CA LEU A 118 -0.31 9.05 30.46
C LEU A 118 -1.46 9.98 30.86
N TRP A 119 -1.38 10.65 32.01
CA TRP A 119 -2.38 11.66 32.40
C TRP A 119 -2.17 13.00 31.68
N SER A 120 -0.93 13.40 31.43
CA SER A 120 -0.64 14.60 30.62
C SER A 120 -0.96 14.41 29.14
N ASP A 121 -0.88 13.19 28.63
CA ASP A 121 -1.25 12.89 27.24
C ASP A 121 -2.69 13.25 26.91
N VAL A 122 -3.60 13.06 27.87
CA VAL A 122 -5.04 13.12 27.61
C VAL A 122 -5.67 14.46 28.02
N ALA A 123 -4.95 15.33 28.72
CA ALA A 123 -5.45 16.59 29.25
C ALA A 123 -4.39 17.70 29.22
N ASP A 124 -4.82 18.95 29.09
CA ASP A 124 -3.93 20.13 29.05
C ASP A 124 -3.32 20.43 30.44
N ILE A 125 -2.43 19.55 30.88
CA ILE A 125 -1.73 19.57 32.17
C ILE A 125 -0.27 19.14 31.94
N GLU A 126 0.67 19.91 32.47
CA GLU A 126 2.09 19.59 32.43
C GLU A 126 2.57 19.10 33.80
N PHE A 127 3.28 17.95 33.84
CA PHE A 127 3.94 17.47 35.04
C PHE A 127 5.44 17.74 35.00
N THR A 128 6.01 18.28 36.08
CA THR A 128 7.46 18.51 36.19
C THR A 128 8.01 17.85 37.46
N GLU A 129 8.87 16.84 37.29
CA GLU A 129 9.54 16.19 38.42
C GLU A 129 10.57 17.13 39.09
N VAL A 130 10.49 17.26 40.41
CA VAL A 130 11.43 18.04 41.22
C VAL A 130 11.93 17.22 42.41
N ALA A 131 13.16 17.49 42.86
CA ALA A 131 13.79 16.73 43.94
C ALA A 131 13.13 16.92 45.32
N SER A 132 12.47 18.06 45.57
CA SER A 132 11.79 18.36 46.83
C SER A 132 10.90 19.60 46.71
N GLY A 133 9.90 19.73 47.57
CA GLY A 133 9.02 20.91 47.61
C GLY A 133 8.01 20.95 46.46
N ALA A 134 7.67 19.78 45.93
CA ALA A 134 6.69 19.60 44.87
C ALA A 134 5.26 19.95 45.32
N ASN A 135 4.38 20.19 44.35
CA ASN A 135 2.94 20.30 44.58
C ASN A 135 2.34 18.95 44.99
N MET A 136 2.82 17.87 44.37
CA MET A 136 2.44 16.48 44.63
C MET A 136 3.64 15.64 45.07
N SER A 137 3.47 14.76 46.05
CA SER A 137 4.55 13.87 46.51
C SER A 137 4.09 12.43 46.50
N VAL A 138 4.80 11.55 45.77
CA VAL A 138 4.58 10.10 45.77
C VAL A 138 5.52 9.46 46.78
N LEU A 139 4.95 8.84 47.80
CA LEU A 139 5.64 8.34 48.99
C LEU A 139 5.45 6.82 49.13
N GLU A 140 6.51 6.14 49.55
CA GLU A 140 6.42 4.76 50.00
C GLU A 140 5.72 4.75 51.38
N GLY A 141 4.63 4.00 51.47
CA GLY A 141 3.84 3.86 52.70
C GLY A 141 4.39 2.81 53.66
N ASP A 142 3.87 2.78 54.88
CA ASP A 142 4.19 1.77 55.91
C ASP A 142 2.94 1.20 56.60
N ASP A 143 1.77 1.37 55.98
CA ASP A 143 0.45 1.12 56.56
C ASP A 143 -0.42 0.10 55.79
N LEU A 144 0.18 -0.60 54.83
CA LEU A 144 -0.45 -1.61 53.97
C LEU A 144 -1.58 -1.06 53.08
N ARG A 145 -1.52 0.22 52.69
CA ARG A 145 -2.56 0.88 51.87
C ARG A 145 -1.97 1.64 50.68
N ALA A 146 -2.82 1.89 49.70
CA ALA A 146 -2.66 2.91 48.67
C ALA A 146 -3.75 3.97 48.86
N TYR A 147 -3.38 5.25 48.85
CA TYR A 147 -4.33 6.36 48.90
C TYR A 147 -3.70 7.70 48.49
N SER A 148 -4.55 8.59 47.98
CA SER A 148 -4.23 9.98 47.65
C SER A 148 -4.92 10.93 48.63
N SER A 149 -4.19 11.96 49.09
CA SER A 149 -4.70 12.93 50.04
C SER A 149 -4.35 14.36 49.66
N SER A 150 -5.38 15.14 49.35
CA SER A 150 -5.27 16.54 48.96
C SER A 150 -5.57 17.48 50.13
N THR A 151 -4.72 18.48 50.33
CA THR A 151 -5.05 19.67 51.11
C THR A 151 -5.66 20.71 50.17
N THR A 152 -6.78 21.30 50.56
CA THR A 152 -7.52 22.25 49.73
C THR A 152 -7.75 23.60 50.41
N SER A 153 -7.97 24.63 49.59
CA SER A 153 -8.53 25.92 49.99
C SER A 153 -9.84 26.13 49.23
N GLY A 154 -10.96 25.70 49.83
CA GLY A 154 -12.23 25.61 49.11
C GLY A 154 -12.23 24.38 48.20
N THR A 155 -12.52 24.58 46.91
CA THR A 155 -12.43 23.53 45.88
C THR A 155 -11.05 23.47 45.21
N THR A 156 -10.13 24.38 45.53
CA THR A 156 -8.79 24.41 44.93
C THR A 156 -7.83 23.52 45.70
N ILE A 157 -7.16 22.59 45.01
CA ILE A 157 -6.06 21.80 45.56
C ILE A 157 -4.82 22.69 45.69
N ILE A 158 -4.16 22.66 46.84
CA ILE A 158 -2.95 23.46 47.12
C ILE A 158 -1.71 22.60 47.39
N SER A 159 -1.90 21.36 47.82
CA SER A 159 -0.85 20.34 47.93
C SER A 159 -1.51 18.96 47.98
N ASN A 160 -0.84 17.94 47.46
CA ASN A 160 -1.28 16.55 47.55
C ASN A 160 -0.10 15.63 47.92
N PHE A 161 -0.41 14.52 48.58
CA PHE A 161 0.51 13.38 48.61
C PHE A 161 -0.23 12.10 48.26
N ILE A 162 0.48 11.21 47.55
CA ILE A 162 0.07 9.85 47.22
C ILE A 162 0.96 8.93 48.06
N SER A 163 0.35 8.00 48.78
CA SER A 163 1.05 7.01 49.62
C SER A 163 0.73 5.62 49.10
N ILE A 164 1.75 4.83 48.75
CA ILE A 164 1.59 3.43 48.33
C ILE A 164 2.59 2.57 49.10
N ASP A 165 2.11 1.60 49.88
CA ASP A 165 2.97 0.63 50.57
C ASP A 165 3.26 -0.59 49.66
N THR A 166 4.43 -0.60 49.02
CA THR A 166 4.83 -1.67 48.09
C THR A 166 5.09 -3.01 48.79
N ASN A 167 5.16 -3.02 50.13
CA ASN A 167 5.30 -4.24 50.93
C ASN A 167 3.95 -4.85 51.33
N ALA A 168 2.83 -4.21 50.97
CA ALA A 168 1.49 -4.74 51.23
C ALA A 168 1.34 -6.18 50.75
N ALA A 169 0.75 -7.02 51.61
CA ALA A 169 0.62 -8.47 51.43
C ALA A 169 1.93 -9.22 51.05
N GLY A 170 3.08 -8.71 51.49
CA GLY A 170 4.38 -9.31 51.17
C GLY A 170 4.88 -8.96 49.76
N GLY A 171 4.40 -7.86 49.19
CA GLY A 171 4.79 -7.36 47.87
C GLY A 171 4.03 -7.99 46.72
N SER A 172 2.83 -8.54 46.96
CA SER A 172 2.03 -9.20 45.92
C SER A 172 1.09 -8.28 45.15
N PHE A 173 0.83 -7.06 45.64
CA PHE A 173 -0.17 -6.16 45.04
C PHE A 173 0.41 -4.92 44.38
N TRP A 174 1.33 -4.22 45.05
CA TRP A 174 1.82 -2.90 44.63
C TRP A 174 3.33 -2.85 44.45
N SER A 175 3.98 -3.98 44.16
CA SER A 175 5.44 -4.03 44.11
C SER A 175 6.04 -3.65 42.75
N ASP A 176 5.27 -3.68 41.67
CA ASP A 176 5.78 -3.44 40.31
C ASP A 176 4.85 -2.55 39.47
N PHE A 177 5.16 -1.26 39.40
CA PHE A 177 4.44 -0.28 38.58
C PHE A 177 4.85 -0.31 37.10
N SER A 178 5.88 -1.08 36.75
CA SER A 178 6.44 -1.16 35.39
C SER A 178 5.92 -2.37 34.60
N ASP A 179 5.32 -3.34 35.28
CA ASP A 179 4.70 -4.51 34.67
C ASP A 179 3.32 -4.15 34.08
N LEU A 180 3.22 -4.19 32.75
CA LEU A 180 2.00 -3.83 32.03
C LEU A 180 0.85 -4.74 32.42
N GLY A 181 -0.28 -4.13 32.76
CA GLY A 181 -1.51 -4.84 33.11
C GLY A 181 -1.52 -5.40 34.54
N ASN A 182 -0.54 -5.03 35.35
CA ASN A 182 -0.51 -5.32 36.77
C ASN A 182 -1.44 -4.36 37.55
N TYR A 183 -2.05 -4.87 38.62
CA TYR A 183 -2.89 -4.07 39.51
C TYR A 183 -2.16 -2.86 40.13
N ALA A 184 -0.84 -2.98 40.34
CA ALA A 184 0.00 -1.89 40.81
C ALA A 184 -0.01 -0.68 39.86
N GLN A 185 0.08 -0.92 38.56
CA GLN A 185 0.04 0.12 37.53
C GLN A 185 -1.31 0.83 37.51
N MET A 186 -2.40 0.06 37.53
CA MET A 186 -3.75 0.59 37.63
C MET A 186 -3.94 1.44 38.90
N THR A 187 -3.38 0.99 40.03
CA THR A 187 -3.45 1.71 41.32
C THR A 187 -2.74 3.06 41.26
N ILE A 188 -1.52 3.15 40.72
CA ILE A 188 -0.84 4.45 40.65
C ILE A 188 -1.58 5.42 39.71
N LEU A 189 -2.12 4.95 38.59
CA LEU A 189 -2.97 5.76 37.70
C LEU A 189 -4.22 6.27 38.43
N HIS A 190 -4.89 5.40 39.19
CA HIS A 190 -6.05 5.72 40.02
C HIS A 190 -5.74 6.82 41.05
N GLU A 191 -4.66 6.66 41.81
CA GLU A 191 -4.30 7.63 42.86
C GLU A 191 -3.83 8.98 42.30
N ILE A 192 -3.21 8.98 41.11
CA ILE A 192 -2.92 10.22 40.38
C ILE A 192 -4.24 10.88 39.97
N GLY A 193 -5.23 10.15 39.44
CA GLY A 193 -6.54 10.73 39.11
C GLY A 193 -7.23 11.37 40.32
N HIS A 194 -7.16 10.76 41.50
CA HIS A 194 -7.59 11.38 42.76
C HIS A 194 -6.81 12.67 43.09
N SER A 195 -5.49 12.66 42.88
CA SER A 195 -4.65 13.86 43.10
C SER A 195 -4.99 15.02 42.15
N LEU A 196 -5.57 14.71 40.98
CA LEU A 196 -6.04 15.66 39.99
C LEU A 196 -7.50 16.09 40.21
N GLY A 197 -8.24 15.43 41.09
CA GLY A 197 -9.58 15.83 41.51
C GLY A 197 -10.73 14.96 41.03
N LEU A 198 -10.44 13.79 40.48
CA LEU A 198 -11.46 12.78 40.21
C LEU A 198 -11.83 12.07 41.52
N GLY A 199 -13.11 11.82 41.77
CA GLY A 199 -13.56 10.91 42.85
C GLY A 199 -13.93 9.54 42.32
N HIS A 200 -14.43 8.66 43.19
CA HIS A 200 -15.06 7.41 42.74
C HIS A 200 -16.42 7.67 42.08
N THR A 201 -16.88 6.68 41.31
CA THR A 201 -18.18 6.62 40.62
C THR A 201 -19.38 6.46 41.55
N GLY A 202 -19.16 6.28 42.85
CA GLY A 202 -20.19 6.22 43.88
C GLY A 202 -19.69 6.70 45.24
N ASN A 203 -20.61 6.77 46.22
CA ASN A 203 -20.26 7.07 47.61
C ASN A 203 -19.77 5.82 48.33
N TYR A 204 -18.63 5.31 47.88
CA TYR A 204 -17.90 4.23 48.52
C TYR A 204 -16.43 4.58 48.66
N ASN A 205 -15.81 4.08 49.73
CA ASN A 205 -14.42 4.34 50.08
C ASN A 205 -13.94 3.20 50.97
N GLY A 206 -12.88 2.50 50.57
CA GLY A 206 -12.39 1.31 51.25
C GLY A 206 -13.00 0.02 50.70
N SER A 207 -14.16 -0.42 51.20
CA SER A 207 -14.80 -1.67 50.73
C SER A 207 -16.19 -1.41 50.17
N ALA A 208 -16.45 -1.93 48.98
CA ALA A 208 -17.73 -1.81 48.28
C ALA A 208 -18.09 -3.15 47.60
N ASN A 209 -19.38 -3.47 47.53
CA ASN A 209 -19.91 -4.58 46.75
C ASN A 209 -20.74 -4.05 45.58
N TYR A 210 -20.51 -4.58 44.38
CA TYR A 210 -21.17 -4.09 43.16
C TYR A 210 -22.70 -4.07 43.27
N ASN A 211 -23.31 -5.16 43.76
CA ASN A 211 -24.78 -5.27 43.81
C ASN A 211 -25.43 -4.33 44.83
N ASP A 212 -24.67 -3.90 45.84
CA ASP A 212 -25.18 -3.07 46.93
C ASP A 212 -24.76 -1.60 46.79
N ASN A 213 -23.70 -1.31 46.05
CA ASN A 213 -23.04 -0.01 46.06
C ASN A 213 -22.85 0.63 44.69
N ALA A 214 -22.84 -0.15 43.59
CA ALA A 214 -22.75 0.43 42.25
C ALA A 214 -24.03 1.22 41.93
N GLN A 215 -23.85 2.45 41.47
CA GLN A 215 -24.96 3.32 41.11
C GLN A 215 -25.56 2.94 39.74
N TRP A 216 -24.70 2.46 38.83
CA TRP A 216 -25.04 2.13 37.45
C TRP A 216 -24.42 0.81 37.04
N VAL A 217 -25.04 0.10 36.09
CA VAL A 217 -24.51 -1.19 35.62
C VAL A 217 -23.15 -1.09 34.91
N ASN A 218 -22.78 0.08 34.38
CA ASN A 218 -21.49 0.31 33.74
C ASN A 218 -20.44 0.91 34.68
N ASP A 219 -20.68 0.87 36.00
CA ASP A 219 -19.68 1.20 37.00
C ASP A 219 -18.70 0.04 37.16
N THR A 220 -17.68 0.01 36.30
CA THR A 220 -16.60 -0.98 36.27
C THR A 220 -15.29 -0.38 35.76
N HIS A 221 -14.15 -1.06 35.94
CA HIS A 221 -12.85 -0.62 35.43
C HIS A 221 -12.80 -0.48 33.89
N GLN A 222 -13.71 -1.12 33.15
CA GLN A 222 -13.85 -0.98 31.71
C GLN A 222 -14.12 0.48 31.34
N MET A 223 -14.96 1.17 32.12
CA MET A 223 -15.34 2.55 31.84
C MET A 223 -14.39 3.54 32.50
N THR A 224 -13.93 3.24 33.72
CA THR A 224 -13.13 4.16 34.54
C THR A 224 -12.30 3.43 35.58
N LEU A 225 -11.02 3.81 35.67
CA LEU A 225 -10.10 3.37 36.73
C LEU A 225 -10.59 3.75 38.13
N MET A 226 -11.49 4.72 38.26
CA MET A 226 -12.03 5.19 39.54
C MET A 226 -13.12 4.27 40.12
N SER A 227 -13.54 3.25 39.38
CA SER A 227 -14.45 2.22 39.91
C SER A 227 -13.72 1.27 40.86
N TYR A 228 -14.47 0.58 41.73
CA TYR A 228 -13.96 -0.58 42.50
C TYR A 228 -14.36 -1.92 41.86
N PHE A 229 -15.19 -1.90 40.81
CA PHE A 229 -15.88 -3.09 40.36
C PHE A 229 -15.29 -3.67 39.08
N ASN A 230 -15.24 -5.00 39.05
CA ASN A 230 -14.60 -5.76 37.98
C ASN A 230 -15.39 -5.71 36.66
N ASP A 231 -14.66 -5.77 35.55
CA ASP A 231 -15.14 -5.69 34.17
C ASP A 231 -16.08 -6.84 33.77
N THR A 232 -15.94 -8.00 34.42
CA THR A 232 -16.85 -9.14 34.23
C THR A 232 -18.30 -8.82 34.59
N ASN A 233 -18.57 -7.79 35.40
CA ASN A 233 -19.95 -7.36 35.71
C ASN A 233 -20.71 -6.83 34.47
N VAL A 234 -19.98 -6.38 33.44
CA VAL A 234 -20.52 -5.91 32.16
C VAL A 234 -20.27 -6.88 31.01
N GLY A 235 -19.76 -8.07 31.31
CA GLY A 235 -19.51 -9.12 30.33
C GLY A 235 -18.16 -9.02 29.61
N SER A 236 -17.26 -8.15 30.07
CA SER A 236 -15.90 -8.04 29.54
C SER A 236 -14.98 -9.06 30.18
N ASP A 237 -14.02 -9.56 29.40
CA ASP A 237 -13.07 -10.59 29.78
C ASP A 237 -11.66 -10.16 29.39
N HIS A 238 -10.80 -9.95 30.38
CA HIS A 238 -9.42 -9.47 30.21
C HIS A 238 -8.38 -10.56 30.55
N TRP A 239 -8.71 -11.84 30.39
CA TRP A 239 -7.72 -12.92 30.49
C TRP A 239 -6.82 -12.94 29.25
N ASP A 240 -5.50 -12.92 29.45
CA ASP A 240 -4.53 -13.04 28.38
C ASP A 240 -4.35 -14.51 27.88
N SER A 241 -3.51 -14.68 26.86
CA SER A 241 -3.16 -15.98 26.28
C SER A 241 -2.51 -16.97 27.28
N SER A 242 -1.94 -16.47 28.37
CA SER A 242 -1.30 -17.24 29.43
C SER A 242 -2.23 -17.53 30.61
N GLY A 243 -3.46 -17.04 30.58
CA GLY A 243 -4.43 -17.19 31.66
C GLY A 243 -4.13 -16.29 32.86
N HIS A 244 -3.55 -15.11 32.63
CA HIS A 244 -3.45 -14.05 33.64
C HIS A 244 -4.44 -12.93 33.34
N TRP A 245 -5.03 -12.37 34.40
CA TRP A 245 -5.93 -11.24 34.29
C TRP A 245 -5.14 -9.95 34.06
N GLN A 246 -5.50 -9.18 33.05
CA GLN A 246 -4.89 -7.92 32.71
C GLN A 246 -5.76 -6.75 33.22
N TYR A 247 -5.15 -5.85 33.98
CA TYR A 247 -5.78 -4.62 34.44
C TYR A 247 -5.55 -3.48 33.46
N SER A 248 -6.45 -2.51 33.42
CA SER A 248 -6.33 -1.33 32.56
C SER A 248 -5.03 -0.56 32.83
N ALA A 249 -4.31 -0.21 31.75
CA ALA A 249 -2.98 0.39 31.83
C ALA A 249 -2.93 1.86 31.43
N THR A 250 -4.07 2.46 31.05
CA THR A 250 -4.23 3.88 30.72
C THR A 250 -5.41 4.45 31.49
N PRO A 251 -5.54 5.79 31.63
CA PRO A 251 -6.85 6.38 31.89
C PRO A 251 -7.89 5.82 30.90
N MET A 252 -9.04 5.38 31.40
CA MET A 252 -10.09 4.77 30.57
C MET A 252 -11.08 5.82 30.05
N LEU A 253 -12.04 5.41 29.23
CA LEU A 253 -12.94 6.29 28.47
C LEU A 253 -13.54 7.45 29.30
N ILE A 254 -14.09 7.15 30.48
CA ILE A 254 -14.74 8.16 31.33
C ILE A 254 -13.73 8.94 32.16
N ASP A 255 -12.56 8.36 32.45
CA ASP A 255 -11.46 9.10 33.10
C ASP A 255 -10.97 10.22 32.19
N ILE A 256 -10.72 9.92 30.91
CA ILE A 256 -10.31 10.87 29.88
C ILE A 256 -11.34 11.99 29.75
N LEU A 257 -12.61 11.63 29.54
CA LEU A 257 -13.68 12.61 29.43
C LEU A 257 -13.81 13.49 30.70
N ALA A 258 -13.67 12.90 31.90
CA ALA A 258 -13.78 13.64 33.15
C ALA A 258 -12.61 14.58 33.38
N ILE A 259 -11.37 14.15 33.10
CA ILE A 259 -10.20 14.98 33.31
C ILE A 259 -10.14 16.14 32.31
N GLN A 260 -10.54 15.91 31.07
CA GLN A 260 -10.67 16.94 30.04
C GLN A 260 -11.77 17.96 30.39
N ASN A 261 -12.84 17.55 31.07
CA ASN A 261 -13.83 18.48 31.59
C ASN A 261 -13.29 19.42 32.69
N ILE A 262 -12.21 19.04 33.39
CA ILE A 262 -11.56 19.87 34.41
C ILE A 262 -10.49 20.77 33.77
N TYR A 263 -9.62 20.19 32.94
CA TYR A 263 -8.38 20.84 32.49
C TYR A 263 -8.34 21.18 31.00
N GLY A 264 -9.24 20.63 30.19
CA GLY A 264 -9.20 20.71 28.72
C GLY A 264 -8.51 19.50 28.10
N ALA A 265 -8.81 19.23 26.83
CA ALA A 265 -8.19 18.17 26.05
C ALA A 265 -6.88 18.64 25.41
N ASP A 266 -5.85 17.79 25.42
CA ASP A 266 -4.58 18.08 24.76
C ASP A 266 -4.56 17.53 23.33
N TYR A 267 -4.81 18.40 22.36
CA TYR A 267 -4.74 18.09 20.92
C TYR A 267 -3.32 18.15 20.35
N THR A 268 -2.29 18.40 21.18
CA THR A 268 -0.89 18.35 20.74
C THR A 268 -0.28 16.97 20.89
N THR A 269 -0.86 16.13 21.75
CA THR A 269 -0.49 14.73 21.90
C THR A 269 -0.77 13.97 20.62
N ARG A 270 0.28 13.33 20.07
CA ARG A 270 0.19 12.46 18.88
C ARG A 270 -0.48 13.11 17.66
N SER A 271 -0.35 14.43 17.50
CA SER A 271 -1.04 15.22 16.46
C SER A 271 -0.59 14.99 14.98
N GLY A 272 0.00 13.84 14.67
CA GLY A 272 0.33 13.40 13.32
C GLY A 272 0.25 11.88 13.24
N ASP A 273 0.42 11.30 12.06
CA ASP A 273 0.11 9.89 11.78
C ASP A 273 0.70 8.89 12.80
N THR A 274 -0.19 8.32 13.61
CA THR A 274 0.10 7.42 14.70
C THR A 274 -0.43 6.01 14.41
N THR A 275 0.39 5.01 14.70
CA THR A 275 0.00 3.61 14.69
C THR A 275 -0.11 3.10 16.13
N TYR A 276 -1.27 2.52 16.45
CA TYR A 276 -1.58 1.83 17.70
C TYR A 276 -1.63 0.32 17.45
N GLY A 277 -1.18 -0.47 18.41
CA GLY A 277 -1.15 -1.93 18.32
C GLY A 277 0.21 -2.47 17.90
N PHE A 278 0.25 -3.35 16.90
CA PHE A 278 1.53 -3.80 16.33
C PHE A 278 2.19 -2.66 15.56
N ASN A 279 3.52 -2.70 15.47
CA ASN A 279 4.31 -1.65 14.80
C ASN A 279 4.07 -0.23 15.35
N SER A 280 3.66 -0.12 16.62
CA SER A 280 3.26 1.15 17.20
C SER A 280 4.38 2.19 17.21
N ASN A 281 4.01 3.44 16.92
CA ASN A 281 4.85 4.63 17.10
C ASN A 281 4.25 5.61 18.14
N ALA A 282 3.24 5.17 18.90
CA ALA A 282 2.44 6.02 19.81
C ALA A 282 3.21 6.49 21.07
N GLY A 283 4.46 6.02 21.26
CA GLY A 283 5.37 6.53 22.28
C GLY A 283 5.19 5.95 23.68
N HIS A 284 4.28 4.98 23.85
CA HIS A 284 4.00 4.31 25.14
C HIS A 284 3.90 2.79 24.96
N ASP A 285 4.49 2.03 25.89
CA ASP A 285 4.47 0.55 25.86
C ASP A 285 3.04 0.00 25.93
N GLN A 286 2.10 0.73 26.53
CA GLN A 286 0.67 0.39 26.60
C GLN A 286 0.00 0.30 25.22
N TYR A 287 0.54 1.01 24.24
CA TYR A 287 0.01 1.08 22.88
C TYR A 287 0.77 0.15 21.90
N ASP A 288 1.84 -0.52 22.35
CA ASP A 288 2.62 -1.48 21.55
C ASP A 288 2.29 -2.93 21.93
N PHE A 289 1.44 -3.56 21.10
CA PHE A 289 0.96 -4.92 21.34
C PHE A 289 2.01 -6.01 21.06
N SER A 290 3.19 -5.64 20.54
CA SER A 290 4.33 -6.55 20.47
C SER A 290 4.99 -6.77 21.84
N ILE A 291 4.77 -5.86 22.80
CA ILE A 291 5.28 -5.95 24.17
C ILE A 291 4.29 -6.73 25.04
N SER A 292 3.06 -6.23 25.17
CA SER A 292 1.98 -6.87 25.92
C SER A 292 0.63 -6.35 25.45
N GLN A 293 -0.42 -7.17 25.59
CA GLN A 293 -1.78 -6.74 25.35
C GLN A 293 -2.48 -6.48 26.69
N VAL A 294 -2.96 -5.25 26.86
CA VAL A 294 -3.64 -4.78 28.07
C VAL A 294 -4.92 -4.02 27.71
N PRO A 295 -5.89 -3.89 28.63
CA PRO A 295 -7.02 -3.00 28.43
C PRO A 295 -6.57 -1.53 28.39
N ILE A 296 -7.05 -0.79 27.40
CA ILE A 296 -6.63 0.59 27.14
C ILE A 296 -7.78 1.46 26.60
N ALA A 297 -7.62 2.77 26.74
CA ALA A 297 -8.31 3.77 25.94
C ALA A 297 -7.31 4.60 25.13
N ILE A 298 -7.67 4.90 23.89
CA ILE A 298 -6.85 5.64 22.94
C ILE A 298 -7.30 7.10 22.92
N TRP A 299 -6.38 8.00 23.24
CA TRP A 299 -6.52 9.43 22.95
C TRP A 299 -5.48 9.81 21.89
N ASP A 300 -5.96 10.47 20.84
CA ASP A 300 -5.17 11.04 19.77
C ASP A 300 -5.63 12.48 19.49
N GLY A 301 -4.68 13.39 19.27
CA GLY A 301 -4.91 14.79 18.99
C GLY A 301 -5.19 15.10 17.51
N GLY A 302 -5.00 14.13 16.62
CA GLY A 302 -5.33 14.15 15.20
C GLY A 302 -4.18 13.64 14.34
N GLY A 303 -4.46 13.29 13.10
CA GLY A 303 -3.48 12.64 12.23
C GLY A 303 -4.21 11.88 11.14
N ASN A 304 -3.51 10.99 10.45
CA ASN A 304 -4.14 9.87 9.78
C ASN A 304 -3.64 8.58 10.45
N ASP A 305 -4.43 8.09 11.38
CA ASP A 305 -4.02 7.15 12.41
C ASP A 305 -4.49 5.74 12.10
N THR A 306 -3.72 4.75 12.53
CA THR A 306 -3.94 3.34 12.19
C THR A 306 -3.99 2.48 13.44
N LEU A 307 -5.03 1.66 13.53
CA LEU A 307 -5.11 0.56 14.47
C LEU A 307 -4.59 -0.72 13.78
N ASP A 308 -3.35 -1.09 14.07
CA ASP A 308 -2.69 -2.27 13.50
C ASP A 308 -2.81 -3.47 14.45
N LEU A 309 -3.66 -4.43 14.07
CA LEU A 309 -3.93 -5.66 14.82
C LEU A 309 -3.44 -6.92 14.08
N SER A 310 -2.54 -6.73 13.10
CA SER A 310 -2.06 -7.76 12.18
C SER A 310 -1.35 -8.95 12.83
N GLY A 311 -0.81 -8.78 14.04
CA GLY A 311 -0.12 -9.84 14.77
C GLY A 311 -1.05 -10.84 15.49
N TYR A 312 -2.37 -10.64 15.46
CA TYR A 312 -3.33 -11.56 16.07
C TYR A 312 -3.83 -12.64 15.09
N PHE A 313 -4.17 -13.80 15.65
CA PHE A 313 -4.75 -14.93 14.92
C PHE A 313 -6.17 -15.26 15.38
N GLN A 314 -6.66 -14.56 16.41
CA GLN A 314 -8.01 -14.71 16.94
C GLN A 314 -8.96 -13.87 16.10
N SER A 315 -10.23 -14.26 16.02
CA SER A 315 -11.28 -13.37 15.51
C SER A 315 -11.43 -12.15 16.40
N GLN A 316 -11.43 -10.98 15.78
CA GLN A 316 -11.50 -9.69 16.45
C GLN A 316 -12.83 -9.00 16.14
N THR A 317 -13.20 -8.04 16.97
CA THR A 317 -14.26 -7.08 16.67
C THR A 317 -13.69 -5.69 16.89
N ILE A 318 -13.59 -4.93 15.81
CA ILE A 318 -12.82 -3.69 15.72
C ILE A 318 -13.79 -2.57 15.39
N TYR A 319 -13.80 -1.54 16.24
CA TYR A 319 -14.57 -0.31 16.04
C TYR A 319 -13.61 0.86 15.89
N LEU A 320 -13.74 1.59 14.78
CA LEU A 320 -13.09 2.89 14.59
C LEU A 320 -13.92 4.07 15.12
N THR A 321 -15.15 3.80 15.58
CA THR A 321 -16.03 4.82 16.17
C THR A 321 -15.66 5.07 17.63
N GLU A 322 -15.53 6.34 18.02
CA GLU A 322 -15.28 6.74 19.41
C GLU A 322 -16.33 6.18 20.39
N GLY A 323 -15.88 5.79 21.59
CA GLY A 323 -16.71 5.28 22.66
C GLY A 323 -17.22 3.84 22.48
N ASP A 324 -17.08 3.24 21.29
CA ASP A 324 -17.40 1.84 21.07
C ASP A 324 -16.21 0.93 21.43
N PHE A 325 -16.49 -0.14 22.17
CA PHE A 325 -15.46 -1.04 22.67
C PHE A 325 -15.15 -2.15 21.65
N SER A 326 -13.88 -2.22 21.28
CA SER A 326 -13.32 -3.30 20.47
C SER A 326 -12.92 -4.50 21.35
N SER A 327 -13.07 -5.69 20.78
CA SER A 327 -12.57 -6.96 21.33
C SER A 327 -11.38 -7.40 20.49
N VAL A 328 -10.18 -7.33 21.08
CA VAL A 328 -8.91 -7.51 20.37
C VAL A 328 -8.14 -8.66 21.00
N GLY A 329 -7.44 -9.45 20.20
CA GLY A 329 -6.60 -10.55 20.68
C GLY A 329 -7.39 -11.60 21.48
N TYR A 330 -6.97 -11.87 22.72
CA TYR A 330 -7.59 -12.89 23.58
C TYR A 330 -8.72 -12.34 24.48
N MET A 331 -8.94 -11.03 24.45
CA MET A 331 -9.81 -10.32 25.38
C MET A 331 -11.09 -9.82 24.70
N THR A 332 -12.10 -9.49 25.52
CA THR A 332 -13.35 -8.88 25.05
C THR A 332 -13.54 -7.49 25.63
N ASN A 333 -13.96 -6.57 24.77
CA ASN A 333 -14.25 -5.17 25.08
C ASN A 333 -13.11 -4.46 25.87
N ASN A 334 -11.87 -4.73 25.48
CA ASN A 334 -10.67 -4.29 26.19
C ASN A 334 -10.03 -3.02 25.59
N MET A 335 -10.50 -2.55 24.45
CA MET A 335 -9.95 -1.35 23.80
C MET A 335 -11.06 -0.41 23.36
N VAL A 336 -10.86 0.89 23.53
CA VAL A 336 -11.83 1.91 23.15
C VAL A 336 -11.14 3.18 22.68
N ILE A 337 -11.70 3.84 21.68
CA ILE A 337 -11.26 5.17 21.25
C ILE A 337 -11.98 6.22 22.11
N ALA A 338 -11.24 7.16 22.69
CA ALA A 338 -11.79 8.18 23.56
C ALA A 338 -12.67 9.17 22.80
N TYR A 339 -13.65 9.78 23.49
CA TYR A 339 -14.48 10.83 22.90
C TYR A 339 -13.62 12.04 22.49
N GLY A 340 -13.80 12.50 21.26
CA GLY A 340 -13.07 13.57 20.61
C GLY A 340 -11.80 13.14 19.87
N ALA A 341 -11.46 11.85 19.89
CA ALA A 341 -10.36 11.28 19.10
C ALA A 341 -10.90 10.60 17.83
N GLU A 342 -10.14 10.70 16.75
CA GLU A 342 -10.47 10.15 15.43
C GLU A 342 -9.37 9.12 15.08
N ILE A 343 -9.76 7.96 14.55
CA ILE A 343 -8.85 6.93 14.01
C ILE A 343 -9.39 6.51 12.64
N GLU A 344 -8.59 6.69 11.60
CA GLU A 344 -9.05 6.53 10.22
C GLU A 344 -8.89 5.10 9.71
N ASN A 345 -7.89 4.36 10.19
CA ASN A 345 -7.45 3.13 9.53
C ASN A 345 -7.45 1.92 10.47
N ALA A 346 -7.70 0.74 9.91
CA ALA A 346 -7.65 -0.54 10.62
C ALA A 346 -6.93 -1.61 9.80
N ILE A 347 -6.11 -2.41 10.45
CA ILE A 347 -5.52 -3.63 9.90
C ILE A 347 -5.93 -4.80 10.80
N GLY A 348 -6.75 -5.70 10.29
CA GLY A 348 -7.13 -6.94 10.94
C GLY A 348 -5.98 -7.97 10.98
N GLY A 349 -6.25 -9.09 11.65
CA GLY A 349 -5.30 -10.16 11.91
C GLY A 349 -5.38 -11.26 10.85
N THR A 350 -5.14 -12.50 11.30
CA THR A 350 -5.40 -13.70 10.49
C THR A 350 -6.67 -14.45 10.92
N GLY A 351 -7.46 -13.85 11.81
CA GLY A 351 -8.73 -14.39 12.29
C GLY A 351 -9.87 -14.06 11.33
N ALA A 352 -11.07 -14.58 11.59
CA ALA A 352 -12.26 -14.05 10.90
C ALA A 352 -12.75 -12.82 11.66
N ASP A 353 -12.33 -11.65 11.22
CA ASP A 353 -12.48 -10.39 11.94
C ASP A 353 -13.76 -9.65 11.53
N THR A 354 -14.33 -8.90 12.47
CA THR A 354 -15.40 -7.94 12.18
C THR A 354 -14.89 -6.53 12.36
N ILE A 355 -14.90 -5.73 11.29
CA ILE A 355 -14.37 -4.37 11.31
C ILE A 355 -15.49 -3.38 10.98
N TYR A 356 -15.66 -2.39 11.86
CA TYR A 356 -16.59 -1.28 11.70
C TYR A 356 -15.82 0.01 11.45
N GLY A 357 -15.98 0.58 10.26
CA GLY A 357 -15.51 1.92 9.93
C GLY A 357 -16.25 3.01 10.72
N ASN A 358 -15.90 4.26 10.45
CA ASN A 358 -16.56 5.45 11.00
C ASN A 358 -16.93 6.43 9.88
N ASP A 359 -17.34 7.66 10.20
CA ASP A 359 -17.81 8.62 9.20
C ASP A 359 -16.68 9.30 8.39
N LEU A 360 -15.42 8.90 8.61
CA LEU A 360 -14.23 9.41 7.93
C LEU A 360 -13.92 8.56 6.69
N ASP A 361 -12.98 9.02 5.86
CA ASP A 361 -12.43 8.22 4.76
C ASP A 361 -11.49 7.15 5.37
N ASN A 362 -11.95 5.90 5.47
CA ASN A 362 -11.19 4.84 6.14
C ASN A 362 -10.31 4.03 5.18
N VAL A 363 -9.11 3.62 5.61
CA VAL A 363 -8.35 2.53 4.98
C VAL A 363 -8.43 1.28 5.85
N ILE A 364 -9.15 0.27 5.37
CA ILE A 364 -9.39 -0.98 6.11
C ILE A 364 -8.77 -2.15 5.36
N GLN A 365 -7.91 -2.88 6.07
CA GLN A 365 -7.33 -4.14 5.61
C GLN A 365 -7.88 -5.27 6.49
N GLY A 366 -8.60 -6.23 5.89
CA GLY A 366 -9.14 -7.40 6.61
C GLY A 366 -8.03 -8.29 7.16
N GLY A 367 -7.07 -8.63 6.28
CA GLY A 367 -5.95 -9.49 6.61
C GLY A 367 -6.15 -10.88 6.01
N PHE A 368 -5.76 -11.92 6.73
CA PHE A 368 -6.17 -13.27 6.31
C PHE A 368 -7.41 -13.69 7.10
N GLY A 369 -8.29 -14.48 6.53
CA GLY A 369 -9.51 -14.91 7.22
C GLY A 369 -10.75 -14.65 6.40
N ASP A 370 -11.91 -15.05 6.91
CA ASP A 370 -13.19 -14.73 6.28
C ASP A 370 -13.76 -13.51 7.00
N ASP A 371 -13.36 -12.31 6.57
CA ASP A 371 -13.62 -11.08 7.31
C ASP A 371 -14.96 -10.44 6.95
N THR A 372 -15.54 -9.70 7.89
CA THR A 372 -16.74 -8.90 7.68
C THR A 372 -16.45 -7.44 7.98
N ILE A 373 -16.50 -6.61 6.93
CA ILE A 373 -16.17 -5.20 6.98
C ILE A 373 -17.44 -4.38 6.74
N TYR A 374 -17.73 -3.46 7.64
CA TYR A 374 -18.85 -2.54 7.54
C TYR A 374 -18.34 -1.19 7.02
N GLY A 375 -18.51 -0.96 5.71
CA GLY A 375 -18.30 0.34 5.09
C GLY A 375 -19.40 1.32 5.52
N THR A 376 -18.99 2.54 5.82
CA THR A 376 -19.83 3.58 6.42
C THR A 376 -20.05 4.72 5.43
N ILE A 377 -20.03 5.97 5.87
CA ILE A 377 -19.97 7.11 4.95
C ILE A 377 -18.51 7.57 4.92
N GLY A 378 -18.08 8.12 3.79
CA GLY A 378 -16.66 8.40 3.56
C GLY A 378 -16.27 7.79 2.22
N ASN A 379 -15.12 8.16 1.67
CA ASN A 379 -14.53 7.45 0.54
C ASN A 379 -13.60 6.38 1.10
N ASP A 380 -14.16 5.21 1.39
CA ASP A 380 -13.41 4.14 2.05
C ASP A 380 -12.55 3.37 1.04
N THR A 381 -11.35 2.98 1.46
CA THR A 381 -10.53 1.99 0.75
C THR A 381 -10.52 0.70 1.58
N ILE A 382 -11.18 -0.33 1.07
CA ILE A 382 -11.40 -1.59 1.79
C ILE A 382 -10.74 -2.73 1.01
N ASP A 383 -9.79 -3.41 1.64
CA ASP A 383 -9.12 -4.57 1.10
C ASP A 383 -9.34 -5.79 1.99
N GLY A 384 -10.08 -6.80 1.50
CA GLY A 384 -10.28 -8.06 2.23
C GLY A 384 -8.98 -8.86 2.37
N GLN A 385 -8.04 -8.66 1.43
CA GLN A 385 -6.81 -9.44 1.29
C GLN A 385 -7.07 -10.94 1.07
N GLY A 386 -6.96 -11.77 2.11
CA GLY A 386 -6.82 -13.20 1.95
C GLY A 386 -7.91 -14.02 2.63
N GLY A 387 -8.97 -14.37 1.92
CA GLY A 387 -9.92 -15.38 2.37
C GLY A 387 -11.24 -15.28 1.62
N THR A 388 -12.37 -15.41 2.31
CA THR A 388 -13.69 -15.15 1.74
C THR A 388 -14.36 -14.02 2.51
N ASP A 389 -14.21 -12.82 1.98
CA ASP A 389 -14.50 -11.59 2.69
C ASP A 389 -15.88 -11.05 2.32
N THR A 390 -16.44 -10.27 3.24
CA THR A 390 -17.77 -9.70 3.14
C THR A 390 -17.75 -8.21 3.45
N VAL A 391 -18.20 -7.37 2.52
CA VAL A 391 -18.49 -5.95 2.79
C VAL A 391 -19.98 -5.71 2.96
N SER A 392 -20.35 -4.93 3.97
CA SER A 392 -21.74 -4.74 4.40
C SER A 392 -22.13 -3.26 4.49
N TYR A 393 -23.08 -2.86 3.65
CA TYR A 393 -23.71 -1.53 3.66
C TYR A 393 -25.16 -1.64 4.17
N MET A 394 -25.29 -1.79 5.50
CA MET A 394 -26.59 -2.04 6.15
C MET A 394 -27.42 -0.78 6.45
N GLN A 395 -26.82 0.42 6.48
CA GLN A 395 -27.53 1.64 6.91
C GLN A 395 -27.32 2.89 6.02
N ALA A 396 -26.58 2.81 4.91
CA ALA A 396 -26.05 4.01 4.28
C ALA A 396 -26.35 4.21 2.79
N VAL A 397 -27.21 3.42 2.12
CA VAL A 397 -27.46 3.70 0.68
C VAL A 397 -28.78 3.17 0.14
N THR A 398 -29.50 4.08 -0.53
CA THR A 398 -30.71 3.73 -1.30
C THR A 398 -30.45 3.60 -2.80
N GLU A 399 -29.33 4.13 -3.30
CA GLU A 399 -28.98 4.12 -4.72
C GLU A 399 -27.45 4.09 -4.89
N PHE A 400 -26.95 3.10 -5.63
CA PHE A 400 -25.52 2.85 -5.86
C PHE A 400 -25.28 2.48 -7.33
N SER A 401 -24.07 2.74 -7.81
CA SER A 401 -23.54 2.18 -9.06
C SER A 401 -22.25 1.41 -8.80
N PHE A 402 -22.05 0.33 -9.56
CA PHE A 402 -20.84 -0.46 -9.52
C PHE A 402 -19.96 -0.08 -10.71
N ASN A 403 -18.65 0.01 -10.48
CA ASN A 403 -17.64 0.10 -11.52
C ASN A 403 -16.58 -0.98 -11.28
N PHE A 404 -16.57 -2.04 -12.08
CA PHE A 404 -15.59 -3.11 -11.97
C PHE A 404 -14.24 -2.64 -12.54
N ILE A 405 -13.19 -2.63 -11.71
CA ILE A 405 -11.89 -2.03 -12.05
C ILE A 405 -10.92 -3.09 -12.57
N ASP A 406 -10.94 -4.29 -12.01
CA ASP A 406 -10.21 -5.47 -12.48
C ASP A 406 -10.78 -6.73 -11.82
N SER A 407 -10.09 -7.88 -11.96
CA SER A 407 -10.56 -9.16 -11.43
C SER A 407 -10.70 -9.22 -9.90
N VAL A 408 -10.07 -8.29 -9.17
CA VAL A 408 -10.12 -8.27 -7.69
C VAL A 408 -10.65 -6.96 -7.13
N SER A 409 -10.69 -5.88 -7.91
CA SER A 409 -11.06 -4.55 -7.45
C SER A 409 -12.31 -4.02 -8.13
N PHE A 410 -13.12 -3.24 -7.42
CA PHE A 410 -14.24 -2.48 -7.99
C PHE A 410 -14.62 -1.31 -7.08
N ALA A 411 -15.27 -0.30 -7.65
CA ALA A 411 -15.77 0.86 -6.92
C ALA A 411 -17.30 0.78 -6.74
N ILE A 412 -17.77 1.17 -5.56
CA ILE A 412 -19.18 1.37 -5.26
C ILE A 412 -19.40 2.87 -5.09
N THR A 413 -20.10 3.50 -6.03
CA THR A 413 -20.43 4.92 -5.93
C THR A 413 -21.83 5.09 -5.36
N HIS A 414 -21.92 5.84 -4.26
CA HIS A 414 -23.13 6.10 -3.53
C HIS A 414 -23.80 7.37 -4.10
N ILE A 415 -24.76 7.19 -5.00
CA ILE A 415 -25.26 8.27 -5.87
C ILE A 415 -25.90 9.43 -5.08
N VAL A 416 -26.59 9.12 -3.99
CA VAL A 416 -27.32 10.14 -3.20
C VAL A 416 -26.37 10.93 -2.30
N GLN A 417 -25.41 10.26 -1.66
CA GLN A 417 -24.48 10.90 -0.74
C GLN A 417 -23.22 11.46 -1.43
N GLY A 418 -22.88 10.98 -2.62
CA GLY A 418 -21.79 11.49 -3.44
C GLY A 418 -20.38 11.07 -3.01
N PHE A 419 -20.26 9.90 -2.37
CA PHE A 419 -18.97 9.27 -2.04
C PHE A 419 -18.79 7.96 -2.82
N THR A 420 -17.54 7.51 -2.91
CA THR A 420 -17.17 6.29 -3.62
C THR A 420 -16.21 5.47 -2.77
N ASP A 421 -16.60 4.23 -2.52
CA ASP A 421 -15.74 3.26 -1.85
C ASP A 421 -14.98 2.44 -2.89
N LEU A 422 -13.67 2.25 -2.66
CA LEU A 422 -12.81 1.38 -3.44
C LEU A 422 -12.62 0.06 -2.70
N LEU A 423 -13.08 -1.04 -3.29
CA LEU A 423 -13.03 -2.36 -2.69
C LEU A 423 -12.08 -3.26 -3.48
N SER A 424 -11.26 -4.04 -2.79
CA SER A 424 -10.44 -5.10 -3.37
C SER A 424 -10.55 -6.40 -2.57
N ASN A 425 -10.40 -7.54 -3.26
CA ASN A 425 -10.41 -8.87 -2.66
C ASN A 425 -11.67 -9.13 -1.79
N ILE A 426 -12.85 -8.77 -2.30
CA ILE A 426 -14.13 -9.03 -1.64
C ILE A 426 -15.00 -9.96 -2.49
N GLU A 427 -15.46 -11.06 -1.89
CA GLU A 427 -16.30 -12.06 -2.55
C GLU A 427 -17.80 -11.83 -2.33
N ASN A 428 -18.17 -11.29 -1.17
CA ASN A 428 -19.55 -11.17 -0.73
C ASN A 428 -19.94 -9.74 -0.36
N PHE A 429 -21.19 -9.38 -0.66
CA PHE A 429 -21.74 -8.06 -0.39
C PHE A 429 -23.07 -8.16 0.32
N ILE A 430 -23.28 -7.32 1.32
CA ILE A 430 -24.58 -7.19 1.99
C ILE A 430 -25.09 -5.77 1.75
N PHE A 431 -26.16 -5.64 0.98
CA PHE A 431 -26.87 -4.37 0.79
C PHE A 431 -28.24 -4.45 1.43
N ASN A 432 -28.53 -3.56 2.37
CA ASN A 432 -29.83 -3.52 3.06
C ASN A 432 -30.27 -4.90 3.62
N GLY A 433 -29.31 -5.69 4.11
CA GLY A 433 -29.53 -7.02 4.67
C GLY A 433 -29.73 -8.15 3.63
N ILE A 434 -29.52 -7.88 2.34
CA ILE A 434 -29.56 -8.89 1.27
C ILE A 434 -28.13 -9.20 0.82
N SER A 435 -27.77 -10.48 0.82
CA SER A 435 -26.45 -10.95 0.39
C SER A 435 -26.38 -11.18 -1.12
N TYR A 436 -25.28 -10.74 -1.72
CA TYR A 436 -24.91 -10.92 -3.11
C TYR A 436 -23.48 -11.43 -3.20
N THR A 437 -23.17 -12.23 -4.23
CA THR A 437 -21.79 -12.57 -4.56
C THR A 437 -21.27 -11.62 -5.62
N ARG A 438 -19.95 -11.43 -5.69
CA ARG A 438 -19.29 -10.68 -6.77
C ARG A 438 -19.76 -11.13 -8.15
N ALA A 439 -19.70 -12.44 -8.42
CA ALA A 439 -20.13 -13.01 -9.69
C ALA A 439 -21.61 -12.72 -10.04
N PHE A 440 -22.48 -12.58 -9.03
CA PHE A 440 -23.86 -12.17 -9.28
C PHE A 440 -23.93 -10.69 -9.65
N LEU A 441 -23.16 -9.83 -8.97
CA LEU A 441 -23.13 -8.41 -9.28
C LEU A 441 -22.58 -8.16 -10.68
N GLU A 442 -21.46 -8.79 -11.03
CA GLU A 442 -20.88 -8.74 -12.39
C GLU A 442 -21.94 -9.19 -13.42
N ALA A 443 -22.52 -10.37 -13.27
CA ALA A 443 -23.48 -10.88 -14.26
C ALA A 443 -24.78 -10.06 -14.42
N ASN A 444 -25.11 -9.14 -13.50
CA ASN A 444 -26.40 -8.43 -13.51
C ASN A 444 -26.28 -6.90 -13.53
N PHE A 445 -25.10 -6.35 -13.22
CA PHE A 445 -24.86 -4.91 -13.15
C PHE A 445 -23.66 -4.47 -13.97
N ASP A 446 -22.91 -5.41 -14.55
CA ASP A 446 -21.94 -5.09 -15.58
C ASP A 446 -22.66 -4.63 -16.85
N THR A 447 -22.29 -3.45 -17.32
CA THR A 447 -22.89 -2.81 -18.48
C THR A 447 -22.02 -3.12 -19.68
N ALA A 448 -22.62 -3.60 -20.78
CA ALA A 448 -21.94 -3.77 -22.07
C ALA A 448 -21.29 -2.47 -22.64
N THR A 449 -21.39 -1.35 -21.92
CA THR A 449 -20.76 -0.08 -22.26
C THR A 449 -20.11 0.51 -21.02
N HIS A 450 -18.82 0.77 -21.08
CA HIS A 450 -18.03 1.47 -20.08
C HIS A 450 -17.72 2.88 -20.59
N THR A 451 -17.96 3.90 -19.77
CA THR A 451 -17.71 5.29 -20.16
C THR A 451 -16.97 6.00 -19.05
N GLY A 452 -15.77 6.45 -19.37
CA GLY A 452 -14.93 7.30 -18.54
C GLY A 452 -15.46 8.73 -18.44
N THR A 453 -14.66 9.55 -17.78
CA THR A 453 -14.85 10.98 -17.57
C THR A 453 -13.96 11.77 -18.52
N ALA A 454 -13.87 13.10 -18.37
CA ALA A 454 -12.90 13.89 -19.12
C ALA A 454 -11.52 13.97 -18.41
N GLY A 455 -11.25 13.05 -17.49
CA GLY A 455 -10.00 12.92 -16.74
C GLY A 455 -9.32 11.60 -17.07
N ASN A 456 -8.26 11.24 -16.32
CA ASN A 456 -7.57 9.97 -16.55
C ASN A 456 -8.35 8.82 -15.90
N ASP A 457 -8.86 7.91 -16.72
CA ASP A 457 -9.72 6.81 -16.31
C ASP A 457 -9.04 5.45 -16.49
N LYS A 458 -9.41 4.48 -15.64
CA LYS A 458 -9.05 3.06 -15.81
C LYS A 458 -10.33 2.28 -16.08
N LEU A 459 -10.46 1.76 -17.29
CA LEU A 459 -11.61 0.99 -17.73
C LEU A 459 -11.19 -0.47 -17.93
N THR A 460 -11.95 -1.41 -17.40
CA THR A 460 -11.68 -2.84 -17.55
C THR A 460 -12.96 -3.59 -17.90
N GLY A 461 -12.89 -4.45 -18.92
CA GLY A 461 -13.96 -5.34 -19.35
C GLY A 461 -13.85 -6.75 -18.81
N THR A 462 -14.69 -7.63 -19.36
CA THR A 462 -14.86 -9.00 -18.87
C THR A 462 -14.46 -10.03 -19.92
N GLY A 463 -15.26 -11.07 -20.12
CA GLY A 463 -15.10 -12.07 -21.17
C GLY A 463 -16.24 -12.01 -22.19
N SER A 464 -17.00 -10.91 -22.21
CA SER A 464 -18.15 -10.69 -23.09
C SER A 464 -17.84 -9.54 -24.05
N ASN A 465 -18.62 -9.40 -25.12
CA ASN A 465 -18.46 -8.27 -26.05
C ASN A 465 -18.95 -6.96 -25.41
N GLU A 466 -18.05 -6.01 -25.24
CA GLU A 466 -18.24 -4.73 -24.55
C GLU A 466 -17.76 -3.54 -25.39
N GLU A 467 -18.16 -2.34 -24.96
CA GLU A 467 -17.80 -1.08 -25.62
C GLU A 467 -17.20 -0.09 -24.60
N PHE A 468 -16.04 0.50 -24.88
CA PHE A 468 -15.30 1.38 -23.99
C PHE A 468 -15.17 2.78 -24.57
N TYR A 469 -15.36 3.79 -23.73
CA TYR A 469 -15.20 5.20 -24.11
C TYR A 469 -14.37 5.92 -23.04
N GLY A 470 -13.08 6.17 -23.29
CA GLY A 470 -12.20 6.93 -22.39
C GLY A 470 -12.61 8.41 -22.30
N GLN A 471 -13.04 8.99 -23.42
CA GLN A 471 -13.43 10.39 -23.63
C GLN A 471 -12.24 11.33 -23.72
N GLY A 472 -11.55 11.60 -22.62
CA GLY A 472 -10.31 12.34 -22.72
C GLY A 472 -9.59 12.40 -21.41
N GLY A 473 -8.27 12.50 -21.43
CA GLY A 473 -7.45 12.16 -20.28
C GLY A 473 -6.18 11.48 -20.72
N ARG A 474 -5.72 10.54 -19.93
CA ARG A 474 -4.72 9.53 -20.31
C ARG A 474 -5.25 8.25 -19.73
N ASP A 475 -5.99 7.53 -20.54
CA ASP A 475 -6.83 6.46 -20.09
C ASP A 475 -6.10 5.14 -20.22
N THR A 476 -6.43 4.20 -19.33
CA THR A 476 -5.97 2.82 -19.42
C THR A 476 -7.18 1.95 -19.63
N ILE A 477 -7.28 1.35 -20.81
CA ILE A 477 -8.39 0.51 -21.23
C ILE A 477 -7.89 -0.93 -21.37
N ARG A 478 -8.47 -1.84 -20.59
CA ARG A 478 -8.25 -3.28 -20.69
C ARG A 478 -9.56 -3.94 -21.07
N VAL A 479 -9.72 -4.31 -22.33
CA VAL A 479 -11.03 -4.76 -22.82
C VAL A 479 -11.45 -6.12 -22.29
N GLY A 480 -10.49 -6.96 -21.89
CA GLY A 480 -10.83 -8.33 -21.49
C GLY A 480 -10.95 -9.20 -22.72
N GLY A 481 -11.65 -10.33 -22.63
CA GLY A 481 -11.89 -11.21 -23.78
C GLY A 481 -13.29 -10.98 -24.33
N GLY A 482 -13.54 -11.42 -25.55
CA GLY A 482 -14.76 -11.05 -26.26
C GLY A 482 -14.40 -10.51 -27.63
N ASP A 483 -15.36 -9.94 -28.36
CA ASP A 483 -15.01 -9.07 -29.49
C ASP A 483 -15.46 -7.67 -29.08
N ASP A 484 -14.50 -6.87 -28.63
CA ASP A 484 -14.72 -5.60 -27.95
C ASP A 484 -14.45 -4.40 -28.85
N VAL A 485 -14.99 -3.24 -28.48
CA VAL A 485 -14.73 -1.97 -29.16
C VAL A 485 -14.29 -0.93 -28.15
N ALA A 486 -13.13 -0.31 -28.32
CA ALA A 486 -12.63 0.70 -27.40
C ALA A 486 -12.20 1.99 -28.11
N TYR A 487 -12.66 3.12 -27.58
CA TYR A 487 -12.30 4.46 -27.99
C TYR A 487 -11.55 5.16 -26.86
N GLY A 488 -10.31 5.60 -27.12
CA GLY A 488 -9.47 6.34 -26.17
C GLY A 488 -10.01 7.75 -25.96
N GLY A 489 -10.05 8.51 -27.06
CA GLY A 489 -10.59 9.86 -27.06
C GLY A 489 -9.48 10.88 -27.18
N ALA A 490 -9.57 11.99 -26.43
CA ALA A 490 -8.50 12.98 -26.41
C ALA A 490 -7.50 12.67 -25.31
N GLY A 491 -6.30 12.19 -25.64
CA GLY A 491 -5.39 11.74 -24.60
C GLY A 491 -4.18 11.02 -25.14
N ASN A 492 -3.31 10.59 -24.23
CA ASN A 492 -2.32 9.58 -24.59
C ASN A 492 -2.75 8.34 -23.83
N ASP A 493 -3.48 7.49 -24.52
CA ASP A 493 -4.23 6.39 -23.93
C ASP A 493 -3.45 5.08 -24.09
N THR A 494 -3.80 4.09 -23.30
CA THR A 494 -3.14 2.78 -23.31
C THR A 494 -4.18 1.68 -23.38
N PHE A 495 -4.07 0.83 -24.39
CA PHE A 495 -4.95 -0.29 -24.66
C PHE A 495 -4.24 -1.61 -24.35
N TYR A 496 -4.94 -2.50 -23.65
CA TYR A 496 -4.53 -3.88 -23.43
C TYR A 496 -5.61 -4.81 -23.98
N GLY A 497 -5.28 -5.47 -25.09
CA GLY A 497 -6.13 -6.52 -25.69
C GLY A 497 -6.03 -7.85 -24.94
N SER A 498 -6.89 -8.79 -25.30
CA SER A 498 -6.78 -10.20 -24.91
C SER A 498 -7.22 -11.11 -26.07
N ASP A 499 -7.69 -12.33 -25.79
CA ASP A 499 -8.29 -13.19 -26.82
C ASP A 499 -9.57 -12.52 -27.36
N GLY A 500 -9.65 -12.28 -28.67
CA GLY A 500 -10.81 -11.60 -29.24
C GLY A 500 -10.65 -11.23 -30.70
N ALA A 501 -11.67 -10.60 -31.28
CA ALA A 501 -11.49 -9.82 -32.50
C ALA A 501 -11.87 -8.37 -32.18
N ASP A 502 -10.93 -7.64 -31.59
CA ASP A 502 -11.19 -6.36 -30.95
C ASP A 502 -10.99 -5.19 -31.93
N GLU A 503 -11.66 -4.07 -31.67
CA GLU A 503 -11.48 -2.81 -32.40
C GLU A 503 -11.00 -1.71 -31.45
N PHE A 504 -9.75 -1.26 -31.60
CA PHE A 504 -9.16 -0.17 -30.82
C PHE A 504 -9.01 1.11 -31.66
N TYR A 505 -9.47 2.22 -31.10
CA TYR A 505 -9.41 3.56 -31.69
C TYR A 505 -8.77 4.51 -30.68
N GLY A 506 -7.51 4.90 -30.91
CA GLY A 506 -6.79 5.87 -30.05
C GLY A 506 -7.42 7.26 -30.11
N GLU A 507 -7.71 7.71 -31.33
CA GLU A 507 -8.29 9.03 -31.65
C GLU A 507 -7.27 10.19 -31.59
N ASP A 508 -7.29 11.08 -30.61
CA ASP A 508 -6.43 12.27 -30.56
C ASP A 508 -5.31 12.06 -29.53
N GLY A 509 -4.05 12.01 -29.95
CA GLY A 509 -2.86 12.02 -29.10
C GLY A 509 -1.93 10.85 -29.40
N ASN A 510 -1.00 10.54 -28.49
CA ASN A 510 0.00 9.49 -28.73
C ASN A 510 -0.36 8.26 -27.90
N ASP A 511 -0.91 7.25 -28.56
CA ASP A 511 -1.54 6.09 -27.94
C ASP A 511 -0.63 4.86 -27.97
N TYR A 512 -0.85 3.97 -27.00
CA TYR A 512 -0.05 2.77 -26.79
C TYR A 512 -0.94 1.54 -26.85
N PHE A 513 -0.63 0.61 -27.73
CA PHE A 513 -1.38 -0.62 -27.93
C PHE A 513 -0.52 -1.83 -27.56
N TYR A 514 -1.04 -2.65 -26.66
CA TYR A 514 -0.52 -3.97 -26.33
C TYR A 514 -1.53 -4.99 -26.83
N SER A 515 -1.36 -5.46 -28.08
CA SER A 515 -2.21 -6.53 -28.61
C SER A 515 -1.87 -7.86 -27.98
N ALA A 516 -2.86 -8.74 -27.97
CA ALA A 516 -2.72 -10.14 -27.64
C ALA A 516 -3.30 -10.96 -28.79
N GLY A 517 -3.45 -12.27 -28.61
CA GLY A 517 -3.93 -13.12 -29.69
C GLY A 517 -5.35 -12.75 -30.11
N GLY A 518 -5.64 -12.78 -31.40
CA GLY A 518 -6.91 -12.30 -31.88
C GLY A 518 -6.86 -12.00 -33.36
N SER A 519 -7.91 -11.38 -33.90
CA SER A 519 -7.76 -10.69 -35.18
C SER A 519 -8.26 -9.26 -35.04
N ASP A 520 -7.36 -8.38 -34.63
CA ASP A 520 -7.74 -7.08 -34.10
C ASP A 520 -7.63 -5.97 -35.16
N LEU A 521 -8.43 -4.92 -35.00
CA LEU A 521 -8.30 -3.66 -35.71
C LEU A 521 -7.71 -2.62 -34.76
N ILE A 522 -6.52 -2.12 -35.09
CA ILE A 522 -5.80 -1.15 -34.28
C ILE A 522 -5.64 0.13 -35.08
N ASN A 523 -6.30 1.18 -34.63
CA ASN A 523 -6.26 2.49 -35.26
C ASN A 523 -5.75 3.54 -34.27
N GLY A 524 -4.49 3.96 -34.42
CA GLY A 524 -3.87 4.98 -33.56
C GLY A 524 -4.60 6.32 -33.66
N GLY A 525 -4.86 6.76 -34.88
CA GLY A 525 -5.58 7.99 -35.15
C GLY A 525 -4.63 9.15 -35.40
N ALA A 526 -4.71 10.19 -34.58
CA ALA A 526 -3.98 11.44 -34.74
C ALA A 526 -2.92 11.60 -33.65
N GLY A 527 -1.68 11.29 -33.99
CA GLY A 527 -0.55 11.63 -33.14
C GLY A 527 0.67 10.85 -33.57
N TYR A 528 1.32 10.21 -32.61
CA TYR A 528 2.44 9.31 -32.86
C TYR A 528 2.23 8.06 -32.03
N ASP A 529 1.74 7.03 -32.70
CA ASP A 529 1.07 5.89 -32.04
C ASP A 529 1.95 4.63 -32.10
N GLU A 530 1.89 3.84 -31.02
CA GLU A 530 2.79 2.73 -30.79
C GLU A 530 2.06 1.40 -30.61
N ILE A 531 2.47 0.36 -31.35
CA ILE A 531 2.05 -1.03 -31.18
C ILE A 531 3.21 -1.89 -30.67
N ARG A 532 2.93 -2.77 -29.70
CA ARG A 532 3.94 -3.64 -29.06
C ARG A 532 3.50 -5.10 -28.99
N TYR A 533 4.38 -6.00 -29.45
CA TYR A 533 4.21 -7.46 -29.38
C TYR A 533 5.13 -8.15 -28.35
N LEU A 534 5.58 -7.41 -27.32
CA LEU A 534 6.59 -7.81 -26.33
C LEU A 534 6.33 -9.12 -25.57
N ASN A 535 5.09 -9.60 -25.54
CA ASN A 535 4.70 -10.81 -24.80
C ASN A 535 4.59 -12.06 -25.69
N SER A 536 4.83 -11.93 -27.01
CA SER A 536 4.86 -13.08 -27.91
C SER A 536 6.21 -13.78 -27.83
N ASP A 537 6.18 -15.11 -27.66
CA ASP A 537 7.35 -15.99 -27.78
C ASP A 537 7.57 -16.45 -29.24
N VAL A 538 6.79 -15.92 -30.19
CA VAL A 538 6.85 -16.29 -31.61
C VAL A 538 7.06 -15.05 -32.46
N ALA A 539 7.88 -15.22 -33.50
CA ALA A 539 8.17 -14.18 -34.48
C ALA A 539 6.89 -13.62 -35.12
N VAL A 540 6.86 -12.31 -35.27
CA VAL A 540 5.83 -11.53 -35.94
C VAL A 540 6.34 -10.99 -37.28
N ASP A 541 5.43 -10.79 -38.23
CA ASP A 541 5.66 -9.99 -39.44
C ASP A 541 4.74 -8.76 -39.39
N ILE A 542 5.32 -7.60 -39.07
CA ILE A 542 4.64 -6.31 -38.98
C ILE A 542 4.88 -5.54 -40.27
N ASN A 543 3.80 -5.10 -40.93
CA ASN A 543 3.88 -4.32 -42.16
C ASN A 543 2.98 -3.07 -42.07
N LEU A 544 3.58 -1.93 -41.72
CA LEU A 544 2.88 -0.65 -41.60
C LEU A 544 2.39 -0.15 -42.96
N ALA A 545 3.15 -0.36 -44.05
CA ALA A 545 2.73 0.02 -45.39
C ALA A 545 1.47 -0.72 -45.87
N ALA A 546 1.34 -2.00 -45.50
CA ALA A 546 0.17 -2.82 -45.80
C ALA A 546 -0.95 -2.68 -44.75
N GLY A 547 -0.61 -2.20 -43.55
CA GLY A 547 -1.48 -2.13 -42.39
C GLY A 547 -1.84 -3.51 -41.85
N THR A 548 -0.88 -4.43 -41.76
CA THR A 548 -1.14 -5.83 -41.37
C THR A 548 -0.09 -6.39 -40.43
N VAL A 549 -0.49 -7.30 -39.56
CA VAL A 549 0.40 -8.17 -38.77
C VAL A 549 0.04 -9.64 -39.00
N ASP A 550 1.06 -10.48 -39.18
CA ASP A 550 0.97 -11.94 -39.22
C ASP A 550 1.69 -12.48 -37.97
N GLU A 551 0.91 -12.84 -36.96
CA GLU A 551 1.43 -13.46 -35.75
C GLU A 551 1.76 -14.93 -36.07
N ASN A 552 3.01 -15.34 -35.85
CA ASN A 552 3.54 -16.67 -36.18
C ASN A 552 3.96 -16.90 -37.65
N ARG A 553 3.84 -15.90 -38.53
CA ARG A 553 4.28 -15.95 -39.94
C ARG A 553 3.70 -17.12 -40.73
N ASP A 554 2.44 -17.44 -40.50
CA ASP A 554 1.77 -18.56 -41.17
C ASP A 554 1.07 -18.17 -42.48
N GLY A 555 1.04 -16.86 -42.75
CA GLY A 555 0.36 -16.23 -43.87
C GLY A 555 -1.05 -15.74 -43.54
N SER A 556 -1.48 -15.80 -42.28
CA SER A 556 -2.65 -15.09 -41.76
C SER A 556 -2.42 -13.58 -41.73
N VAL A 557 -3.53 -12.84 -41.75
CA VAL A 557 -3.53 -11.47 -41.25
C VAL A 557 -4.30 -11.58 -39.96
N ASP A 558 -3.57 -11.52 -38.85
CA ASP A 558 -4.14 -11.56 -37.51
C ASP A 558 -4.61 -10.13 -37.22
N ASP A 559 -3.71 -9.15 -37.18
CA ASP A 559 -4.11 -7.76 -36.92
C ASP A 559 -4.09 -6.86 -38.16
N THR A 560 -4.96 -5.85 -38.13
CA THR A 560 -5.01 -4.74 -39.08
C THR A 560 -4.60 -3.44 -38.40
N LEU A 561 -3.59 -2.77 -38.95
CA LEU A 561 -3.03 -1.53 -38.40
C LEU A 561 -3.42 -0.32 -39.25
N VAL A 562 -3.79 0.78 -38.59
CA VAL A 562 -4.15 2.06 -39.23
C VAL A 562 -3.51 3.20 -38.43
N SER A 563 -2.77 4.08 -39.11
CA SER A 563 -2.10 5.26 -38.50
C SER A 563 -1.25 4.87 -37.30
N ILE A 564 -0.26 3.99 -37.53
CA ILE A 564 0.71 3.56 -36.54
C ILE A 564 2.09 3.93 -37.07
N GLU A 565 2.88 4.65 -36.27
CA GLU A 565 4.21 5.10 -36.66
C GLU A 565 5.33 4.39 -35.88
N TYR A 566 5.02 3.78 -34.73
CA TYR A 566 5.98 3.03 -33.93
C TYR A 566 5.57 1.56 -33.77
N ALA A 567 6.35 0.66 -34.34
CA ALA A 567 6.22 -0.78 -34.13
C ALA A 567 7.36 -1.36 -33.29
N VAL A 568 7.01 -2.20 -32.33
CA VAL A 568 7.95 -3.01 -31.54
C VAL A 568 7.63 -4.49 -31.72
N GLY A 569 8.66 -5.24 -32.12
CA GLY A 569 8.64 -6.69 -32.27
C GLY A 569 8.44 -7.46 -30.96
N SER A 570 8.50 -8.78 -31.11
CA SER A 570 8.45 -9.81 -30.10
C SER A 570 9.83 -10.07 -29.47
N ARG A 571 10.10 -11.30 -29.01
CA ARG A 571 11.43 -11.73 -28.52
C ARG A 571 12.09 -12.77 -29.44
N ALA A 572 11.60 -12.87 -30.66
CA ALA A 572 12.02 -13.85 -31.64
C ALA A 572 12.32 -13.13 -32.96
N ASP A 573 13.02 -13.80 -33.87
CA ASP A 573 13.46 -13.27 -35.16
C ASP A 573 12.32 -12.64 -36.00
N ASP A 574 12.14 -11.33 -35.92
CA ASP A 574 11.03 -10.51 -36.40
C ASP A 574 11.28 -9.88 -37.78
N MET A 575 10.19 -9.44 -38.41
CA MET A 575 10.16 -8.91 -39.77
C MET A 575 9.31 -7.67 -39.69
N ILE A 576 9.94 -6.51 -39.81
CA ILE A 576 9.26 -5.24 -39.57
C ILE A 576 9.44 -4.38 -40.81
N ARG A 577 8.34 -3.87 -41.36
CA ARG A 577 8.33 -2.98 -42.51
C ARG A 577 7.60 -1.70 -42.18
N GLY A 578 8.30 -0.58 -42.28
CA GLY A 578 7.72 0.76 -42.21
C GLY A 578 6.87 1.08 -43.44
N ASP A 579 6.41 2.33 -43.49
CA ASP A 579 5.60 2.87 -44.57
C ASP A 579 6.31 4.03 -45.28
N GLY A 580 5.56 4.96 -45.88
CA GLY A 580 6.15 6.14 -46.53
C GLY A 580 6.22 7.37 -45.61
N GLY A 581 5.95 7.19 -44.32
CA GLY A 581 5.97 8.21 -43.28
C GLY A 581 7.27 8.23 -42.48
N VAL A 582 7.29 8.97 -41.37
CA VAL A 582 8.41 8.89 -40.42
C VAL A 582 8.06 7.82 -39.40
N ASN A 583 8.81 6.73 -39.39
CA ASN A 583 8.58 5.58 -38.51
C ASN A 583 9.68 5.43 -37.45
N ARG A 584 9.31 4.77 -36.36
CA ARG A 584 10.27 4.18 -35.42
C ARG A 584 10.04 2.68 -35.40
N LEU A 585 11.07 1.90 -35.65
CA LEU A 585 10.96 0.45 -35.74
C LEU A 585 11.94 -0.17 -34.75
N GLN A 586 11.48 -1.14 -33.99
CA GLN A 586 12.28 -1.80 -32.97
C GLN A 586 12.14 -3.32 -33.06
N GLY A 587 13.25 -4.01 -33.30
CA GLY A 587 13.33 -5.47 -33.40
C GLY A 587 13.10 -6.17 -32.06
N ASN A 588 13.90 -5.79 -31.06
CA ASN A 588 13.90 -6.26 -29.67
C ASN A 588 14.87 -7.44 -29.45
N ASP A 589 14.43 -8.61 -28.97
CA ASP A 589 15.34 -9.76 -28.93
C ASP A 589 15.14 -10.59 -30.20
N GLY A 590 16.20 -11.17 -30.74
CA GLY A 590 16.12 -12.05 -31.91
C GLY A 590 16.86 -11.49 -33.11
N ASN A 591 17.09 -12.32 -34.12
CA ASN A 591 17.75 -11.88 -35.34
C ASN A 591 16.71 -11.30 -36.30
N ASP A 592 16.55 -9.99 -36.29
CA ASP A 592 15.43 -9.32 -36.92
C ASP A 592 15.76 -8.85 -38.34
N THR A 593 14.74 -8.70 -39.16
CA THR A 593 14.86 -8.05 -40.47
C THR A 593 13.95 -6.85 -40.54
N ILE A 594 14.53 -5.65 -40.65
CA ILE A 594 13.81 -4.39 -40.60
C ILE A 594 14.00 -3.63 -41.92
N TYR A 595 12.91 -3.20 -42.53
CA TYR A 595 12.87 -2.29 -43.67
C TYR A 595 12.20 -0.99 -43.23
N ALA A 596 12.90 0.13 -43.23
CA ALA A 596 12.37 1.39 -42.68
C ALA A 596 11.33 2.04 -43.60
N GLY A 597 11.42 1.84 -44.91
CA GLY A 597 10.47 2.39 -45.88
C GLY A 597 10.97 3.71 -46.47
N GLY A 598 10.06 4.65 -46.67
CA GLY A 598 10.45 6.01 -47.06
C GLY A 598 10.14 6.95 -45.92
N GLY A 599 11.06 7.82 -45.52
CA GLY A 599 10.88 8.54 -44.27
C GLY A 599 12.11 9.30 -43.83
N ASN A 600 12.22 9.52 -42.53
CA ASN A 600 13.47 9.88 -41.86
C ASN A 600 13.38 9.11 -40.54
N ASP A 601 13.75 7.85 -40.60
CA ASP A 601 13.26 6.84 -39.69
C ASP A 601 14.25 6.59 -38.55
N GLY A 602 13.73 6.04 -37.45
CA GLY A 602 14.55 5.60 -36.33
C GLY A 602 14.46 4.08 -36.16
N VAL A 603 15.50 3.36 -36.53
CA VAL A 603 15.53 1.90 -36.45
C VAL A 603 16.47 1.42 -35.35
N TYR A 604 16.00 0.46 -34.56
CA TYR A 604 16.73 -0.16 -33.46
C TYR A 604 16.63 -1.69 -33.60
N GLY A 605 17.72 -2.36 -33.95
CA GLY A 605 17.82 -3.83 -33.94
C GLY A 605 17.67 -4.40 -32.52
N ASN A 606 18.52 -3.93 -31.62
CA ASN A 606 18.67 -4.34 -30.21
C ASN A 606 19.48 -5.64 -30.06
N GLU A 607 18.95 -6.71 -29.46
CA GLU A 607 19.73 -7.93 -29.20
C GLU A 607 19.54 -8.93 -30.34
N GLY A 608 20.59 -9.22 -31.11
CA GLY A 608 20.54 -10.21 -32.19
C GLY A 608 21.47 -9.85 -33.34
N ASP A 609 21.71 -10.81 -34.24
CA ASP A 609 22.39 -10.50 -35.50
C ASP A 609 21.34 -9.98 -36.50
N ASP A 610 21.21 -8.65 -36.62
CA ASP A 610 20.10 -8.00 -37.32
C ASP A 610 20.42 -7.64 -38.77
N ILE A 611 19.37 -7.53 -39.58
CA ILE A 611 19.41 -7.06 -40.97
C ILE A 611 18.53 -5.80 -41.07
N ILE A 612 19.16 -4.65 -41.29
CA ILE A 612 18.47 -3.34 -41.30
C ILE A 612 18.65 -2.66 -42.65
N TYR A 613 17.54 -2.26 -43.28
CA TYR A 613 17.52 -1.41 -44.47
C TYR A 613 16.83 -0.08 -44.15
N GLY A 614 17.56 1.05 -44.25
CA GLY A 614 17.01 2.39 -44.09
C GLY A 614 16.17 2.84 -45.29
N GLU A 615 16.51 2.37 -46.50
CA GLU A 615 15.77 2.67 -47.74
C GLU A 615 15.76 4.18 -48.09
N ASP A 616 14.63 4.88 -48.20
CA ASP A 616 14.62 6.30 -48.62
C ASP A 616 14.52 7.21 -47.41
N GLY A 617 15.54 8.01 -47.06
CA GLY A 617 15.41 8.90 -45.91
C GLY A 617 16.71 9.46 -45.37
N ASN A 618 16.64 10.32 -44.35
CA ASN A 618 17.81 10.60 -43.50
C ASN A 618 17.57 9.88 -42.19
N ASP A 619 18.09 8.67 -42.10
CA ASP A 619 17.69 7.69 -41.10
C ASP A 619 18.69 7.64 -39.94
N GLY A 620 18.19 7.22 -38.78
CA GLY A 620 18.99 6.83 -37.63
C GLY A 620 18.90 5.32 -37.47
N LEU A 621 19.94 4.60 -37.85
CA LEU A 621 19.98 3.14 -37.85
C LEU A 621 20.95 2.67 -36.75
N LEU A 622 20.44 1.88 -35.81
CA LEU A 622 21.22 1.32 -34.70
C LEU A 622 21.03 -0.20 -34.67
N GLY A 623 22.10 -0.95 -34.95
CA GLY A 623 22.13 -2.41 -34.79
C GLY A 623 22.05 -2.82 -33.32
N GLN A 624 22.99 -2.31 -32.52
CA GLN A 624 23.20 -2.57 -31.09
C GLN A 624 23.97 -3.88 -30.80
N ASP A 625 23.37 -4.87 -30.16
CA ASP A 625 24.11 -6.03 -29.63
C ASP A 625 24.01 -7.21 -30.63
N GLY A 626 25.08 -7.51 -31.38
CA GLY A 626 25.14 -8.64 -32.31
C GLY A 626 25.96 -8.30 -33.54
N ASN A 627 26.08 -9.22 -34.50
CA ASN A 627 26.78 -8.94 -35.76
C ASN A 627 25.76 -8.49 -36.80
N ASP A 628 25.62 -7.19 -36.93
CA ASP A 628 24.56 -6.57 -37.70
C ASP A 628 24.96 -6.31 -39.15
N THR A 629 24.00 -6.34 -40.05
CA THR A 629 24.18 -5.86 -41.43
C THR A 629 23.22 -4.73 -41.72
N ILE A 630 23.75 -3.53 -41.97
CA ILE A 630 22.97 -2.29 -42.05
C ILE A 630 23.23 -1.59 -43.39
N TRP A 631 22.16 -1.34 -44.14
CA TRP A 631 22.15 -0.51 -45.34
C TRP A 631 21.46 0.83 -45.04
N GLY A 632 22.18 1.94 -45.22
CA GLY A 632 21.64 3.31 -45.10
C GLY A 632 20.55 3.56 -46.13
N GLY A 633 20.90 3.44 -47.40
CA GLY A 633 19.96 3.66 -48.49
C GLY A 633 20.20 5.01 -49.17
N ASN A 634 19.12 5.71 -49.51
CA ASN A 634 19.19 7.04 -50.10
C ASN A 634 19.01 8.12 -49.03
N GLY A 635 20.04 8.93 -48.79
CA GLY A 635 19.92 10.21 -48.09
C GLY A 635 21.12 10.56 -47.24
N GLN A 636 20.92 10.92 -45.98
CA GLN A 636 22.03 11.20 -45.07
C GLN A 636 21.79 10.45 -43.79
N ASP A 637 22.46 9.32 -43.66
CA ASP A 637 22.16 8.36 -42.64
C ASP A 637 23.14 8.44 -41.48
N ASN A 638 22.65 8.11 -40.29
CA ASN A 638 23.44 7.94 -39.09
C ASN A 638 23.39 6.47 -38.71
N ILE A 639 24.43 5.74 -39.08
CA ILE A 639 24.52 4.29 -38.95
C ILE A 639 25.45 3.94 -37.78
N ARG A 640 24.94 3.16 -36.83
CA ARG A 640 25.71 2.62 -35.70
C ARG A 640 25.56 1.10 -35.70
N GLY A 641 26.67 0.39 -35.89
CA GLY A 641 26.75 -1.06 -35.74
C GLY A 641 26.44 -1.45 -34.30
N GLY A 642 27.40 -1.29 -33.39
CA GLY A 642 27.15 -1.47 -31.97
C GLY A 642 28.22 -2.32 -31.31
N THR A 643 27.84 -3.45 -30.73
CA THR A 643 28.79 -4.45 -30.25
C THR A 643 28.67 -5.70 -31.11
N GLY A 644 29.79 -6.24 -31.59
CA GLY A 644 29.79 -7.34 -32.54
C GLY A 644 30.56 -6.94 -33.80
N ASP A 645 30.75 -7.88 -34.71
CA ASP A 645 31.50 -7.64 -35.94
C ASP A 645 30.48 -7.24 -37.04
N ASP A 646 30.28 -5.93 -37.22
CA ASP A 646 29.18 -5.39 -38.03
C ASP A 646 29.56 -5.19 -39.51
N ILE A 647 28.57 -5.10 -40.40
CA ILE A 647 28.74 -4.75 -41.82
C ILE A 647 27.85 -3.56 -42.17
N LEU A 648 28.46 -2.44 -42.52
CA LEU A 648 27.78 -1.16 -42.71
C LEU A 648 27.94 -0.64 -44.14
N TYR A 649 26.82 -0.38 -44.81
CA TYR A 649 26.73 0.23 -46.13
C TYR A 649 26.09 1.61 -45.97
N GLY A 650 26.80 2.69 -46.28
CA GLY A 650 26.20 4.03 -46.35
C GLY A 650 25.21 4.14 -47.51
N GLU A 651 25.62 3.60 -48.66
CA GLU A 651 24.93 3.75 -49.95
C GLU A 651 24.90 5.20 -50.43
N ASP A 652 23.76 5.73 -50.88
CA ASP A 652 23.64 6.99 -51.61
C ASP A 652 23.50 8.18 -50.66
N GLY A 653 24.54 9.00 -50.58
CA GLY A 653 24.49 10.34 -49.99
C GLY A 653 25.64 10.57 -49.01
N LEU A 654 25.48 11.49 -48.04
CA LEU A 654 26.56 11.79 -47.10
C LEU A 654 26.26 11.16 -45.76
N ASP A 655 26.90 10.03 -45.49
CA ASP A 655 26.57 9.19 -44.35
C ASP A 655 27.59 9.28 -43.23
N PHE A 656 27.11 9.02 -42.02
CA PHE A 656 27.91 8.97 -40.81
C PHE A 656 27.87 7.57 -40.22
N LEU A 657 29.01 6.89 -40.24
CA LEU A 657 29.13 5.50 -39.85
C LEU A 657 29.96 5.39 -38.56
N TRP A 658 29.46 4.56 -37.65
CA TRP A 658 30.14 4.12 -36.44
C TRP A 658 30.07 2.60 -36.36
N GLY A 659 31.21 1.92 -36.43
CA GLY A 659 31.26 0.48 -36.17
C GLY A 659 31.08 0.20 -34.67
N GLN A 660 31.68 1.05 -33.85
CA GLN A 660 31.76 0.93 -32.40
C GLN A 660 32.64 -0.25 -31.95
N ALA A 661 32.10 -1.28 -31.32
CA ALA A 661 32.91 -2.29 -30.63
C ALA A 661 32.87 -3.65 -31.35
N GLY A 662 33.90 -3.93 -32.12
CA GLY A 662 34.11 -5.23 -32.75
C GLY A 662 35.01 -5.09 -33.96
N ALA A 663 35.09 -6.13 -34.80
CA ALA A 663 35.82 -6.07 -36.06
C ALA A 663 34.87 -5.71 -37.20
N ASP A 664 34.61 -4.42 -37.37
CA ASP A 664 33.54 -3.93 -38.25
C ASP A 664 33.98 -3.75 -39.70
N THR A 665 33.07 -3.94 -40.65
CA THR A 665 33.30 -3.81 -42.09
C THR A 665 32.50 -2.66 -42.67
N PHE A 666 33.19 -1.64 -43.19
CA PHE A 666 32.58 -0.51 -43.89
C PHE A 666 32.65 -0.74 -45.40
N VAL A 667 31.50 -0.91 -46.06
CA VAL A 667 31.42 -1.35 -47.45
C VAL A 667 31.09 -0.18 -48.38
N PHE A 668 31.84 -0.07 -49.48
CA PHE A 668 31.63 0.92 -50.54
C PHE A 668 31.29 0.23 -51.86
N GLU A 669 30.15 0.58 -52.46
CA GLU A 669 29.68 0.01 -53.72
C GLU A 669 29.73 1.02 -54.89
N SER A 670 29.82 0.51 -56.13
CA SER A 670 30.11 1.34 -57.32
C SER A 670 29.06 2.39 -57.70
N ALA A 671 27.82 2.27 -57.20
CA ALA A 671 26.74 3.18 -57.54
C ALA A 671 26.84 4.52 -56.79
N SER A 672 27.35 4.50 -55.56
CA SER A 672 27.24 5.62 -54.62
C SER A 672 28.57 6.24 -54.18
N ALA A 673 29.65 5.44 -54.13
CA ALA A 673 30.95 5.81 -53.55
C ALA A 673 31.66 7.03 -54.17
N PHE A 674 31.15 7.60 -55.26
CA PHE A 674 31.76 8.73 -55.98
C PHE A 674 30.90 10.00 -56.03
N ASN A 675 29.72 10.00 -55.42
CA ASN A 675 28.79 11.12 -55.47
C ASN A 675 28.92 12.05 -54.26
N ASP A 676 29.20 11.47 -53.09
CA ASP A 676 29.34 12.16 -51.81
C ASP A 676 30.53 11.57 -51.02
N ILE A 677 30.84 12.15 -49.87
CA ILE A 677 31.99 11.75 -49.04
C ILE A 677 31.47 11.33 -47.68
N ASP A 678 31.57 10.03 -47.40
CA ASP A 678 31.11 9.47 -46.13
C ASP A 678 32.08 9.74 -45.00
N VAL A 679 31.58 9.62 -43.78
CA VAL A 679 32.35 9.87 -42.56
C VAL A 679 32.32 8.63 -41.68
N ILE A 680 33.46 7.94 -41.61
CA ILE A 680 33.67 6.87 -40.63
C ILE A 680 34.28 7.49 -39.37
N ASN A 681 33.55 7.42 -38.26
CA ASN A 681 33.85 8.23 -37.08
C ASN A 681 34.84 7.59 -36.09
N ASP A 682 34.97 6.26 -36.09
CA ASP A 682 35.66 5.49 -35.06
C ASP A 682 36.54 4.34 -35.58
N PHE A 683 36.86 4.31 -36.88
CA PHE A 683 37.68 3.25 -37.50
C PHE A 683 38.95 2.87 -36.69
N SER A 684 39.10 1.58 -36.42
CA SER A 684 40.09 1.03 -35.50
C SER A 684 40.75 -0.25 -36.01
N VAL A 685 41.95 -0.11 -36.60
CA VAL A 685 42.80 -1.26 -36.98
C VAL A 685 43.13 -2.18 -35.79
N ALA A 686 43.05 -1.66 -34.56
CA ALA A 686 43.34 -2.44 -33.36
C ALA A 686 42.19 -3.38 -32.95
N GLU A 687 40.95 -2.98 -33.23
CA GLU A 687 39.76 -3.79 -32.97
C GLU A 687 39.49 -4.78 -34.10
N GLY A 688 39.88 -4.44 -35.33
CA GLY A 688 39.87 -5.37 -36.46
C GLY A 688 39.22 -4.79 -37.70
N ASP A 689 38.77 -3.53 -37.63
CA ASP A 689 37.94 -2.90 -38.64
C ASP A 689 38.53 -2.98 -40.04
N ALA A 690 37.67 -3.25 -41.02
CA ALA A 690 38.00 -3.37 -42.42
C ALA A 690 37.19 -2.38 -43.25
N ILE A 691 37.82 -1.88 -44.31
CA ILE A 691 37.13 -1.15 -45.37
C ILE A 691 37.03 -2.07 -46.58
N ASP A 692 35.82 -2.40 -47.00
CA ASP A 692 35.57 -3.19 -48.20
C ASP A 692 35.27 -2.29 -49.40
N ILE A 693 36.13 -2.41 -50.40
CA ILE A 693 36.07 -1.68 -51.66
C ILE A 693 36.13 -2.65 -52.86
N SER A 694 35.91 -3.94 -52.63
CA SER A 694 35.98 -4.97 -53.67
C SER A 694 35.03 -4.68 -54.85
N ASP A 695 33.87 -4.09 -54.57
CA ASP A 695 32.85 -3.76 -55.58
C ASP A 695 33.09 -2.44 -56.34
N VAL A 696 34.00 -1.57 -55.87
CA VAL A 696 34.34 -0.32 -56.57
C VAL A 696 35.58 -0.43 -57.46
N LEU A 697 36.39 -1.48 -57.30
CA LEU A 697 37.61 -1.67 -58.10
C LEU A 697 37.31 -2.38 -59.44
N ILE A 698 37.40 -1.66 -60.55
CA ILE A 698 37.10 -2.22 -61.88
C ILE A 698 38.34 -2.92 -62.46
N GLY A 699 38.31 -4.26 -62.46
CA GLY A 699 39.31 -5.07 -63.15
C GLY A 699 40.64 -5.21 -62.39
N TYR A 700 40.65 -4.92 -61.09
CA TYR A 700 41.78 -5.15 -60.20
C TYR A 700 42.12 -6.65 -60.13
N ASP A 701 43.38 -6.99 -60.42
CA ASP A 701 43.96 -8.31 -60.18
C ASP A 701 45.13 -8.15 -59.19
N PRO A 702 44.99 -8.64 -57.94
CA PRO A 702 46.03 -8.49 -56.92
C PRO A 702 47.34 -9.22 -57.26
N VAL A 703 47.37 -10.04 -58.32
CA VAL A 703 48.59 -10.68 -58.84
C VAL A 703 49.37 -9.76 -59.79
N THR A 704 48.68 -8.93 -60.57
CA THR A 704 49.32 -8.11 -61.62
C THR A 704 49.35 -6.63 -61.33
N ASP A 705 48.45 -6.15 -60.47
CA ASP A 705 48.22 -4.75 -60.22
C ASP A 705 48.75 -4.35 -58.85
N ALA A 706 49.21 -3.10 -58.72
CA ALA A 706 49.58 -2.55 -57.42
C ALA A 706 48.37 -1.86 -56.81
N ILE A 707 48.01 -2.17 -55.56
CA ILE A 707 46.88 -1.53 -54.89
C ILE A 707 46.99 0.01 -54.86
N ALA A 708 48.22 0.55 -54.81
CA ALA A 708 48.48 1.99 -54.86
C ALA A 708 48.13 2.66 -56.21
N ASP A 709 47.88 1.88 -57.27
CA ASP A 709 47.35 2.38 -58.54
C ASP A 709 45.83 2.60 -58.46
N PHE A 710 45.15 1.96 -57.50
CA PHE A 710 43.69 1.97 -57.32
C PHE A 710 43.22 2.69 -56.05
N VAL A 711 44.01 2.65 -54.97
CA VAL A 711 43.62 3.18 -53.65
C VAL A 711 44.69 4.11 -53.12
N ARG A 712 44.25 5.20 -52.49
CA ARG A 712 45.10 6.15 -51.81
C ARG A 712 44.49 6.54 -50.47
N ILE A 713 45.30 6.46 -49.42
CA ILE A 713 44.98 6.93 -48.07
C ILE A 713 45.96 8.04 -47.71
N THR A 714 45.44 9.23 -47.40
CA THR A 714 46.27 10.38 -47.00
C THR A 714 45.91 10.90 -45.63
N ASP A 715 46.92 11.12 -44.79
CA ASP A 715 46.79 11.81 -43.51
C ASP A 715 46.97 13.33 -43.72
N ASN A 716 45.97 14.11 -43.31
CA ASN A 716 46.01 15.57 -43.36
C ASN A 716 46.44 16.23 -42.03
N GLY A 717 46.77 15.42 -41.03
CA GLY A 717 47.18 15.81 -39.68
C GLY A 717 46.03 15.87 -38.67
N THR A 718 44.78 15.68 -39.11
CA THR A 718 43.59 15.63 -38.24
C THR A 718 42.77 14.36 -38.42
N HIS A 719 42.74 13.80 -39.62
CA HIS A 719 42.10 12.53 -39.97
C HIS A 719 42.78 11.96 -41.22
N SER A 720 42.47 10.70 -41.53
CA SER A 720 42.92 10.03 -42.75
C SER A 720 41.80 10.08 -43.78
N VAL A 721 42.15 10.17 -45.06
CA VAL A 721 41.21 10.32 -46.18
C VAL A 721 41.39 9.14 -47.13
N LEU A 722 40.32 8.41 -47.43
CA LEU A 722 40.28 7.35 -48.43
C LEU A 722 39.91 7.93 -49.80
N SER A 723 40.69 7.58 -50.82
CA SER A 723 40.42 7.96 -52.21
C SER A 723 40.67 6.78 -53.14
N ILE A 724 39.84 6.66 -54.17
CA ILE A 724 39.81 5.52 -55.09
C ILE A 724 39.95 6.00 -56.53
N ASP A 725 40.78 5.30 -57.31
CA ASP A 725 40.90 5.40 -58.76
C ASP A 725 40.38 4.11 -59.39
N ALA A 726 39.11 4.12 -59.79
CA ALA A 726 38.38 2.90 -60.13
C ALA A 726 38.98 2.10 -61.29
N ASP A 727 39.74 2.72 -62.20
CA ASP A 727 40.32 2.07 -63.39
C ASP A 727 41.83 1.70 -63.25
N GLY A 728 42.43 2.01 -62.10
CA GLY A 728 43.84 1.70 -61.83
C GLY A 728 44.85 2.53 -62.62
N GLY A 729 44.45 3.67 -63.20
CA GLY A 729 45.32 4.56 -63.98
C GLY A 729 46.33 5.36 -63.14
N ALA A 730 46.15 5.40 -61.83
CA ALA A 730 46.86 6.24 -60.86
C ALA A 730 46.80 7.75 -61.17
N ASP A 731 45.77 8.21 -61.87
CA ASP A 731 45.65 9.57 -62.38
C ASP A 731 44.36 10.30 -61.96
N ASN A 732 43.32 9.60 -61.48
CA ASN A 732 42.00 10.18 -61.17
C ASN A 732 41.40 9.73 -59.83
N PHE A 733 42.19 9.74 -58.75
CA PHE A 733 41.67 9.47 -57.40
C PHE A 733 40.52 10.41 -56.99
N VAL A 734 39.38 9.82 -56.63
CA VAL A 734 38.21 10.48 -56.05
C VAL A 734 38.14 10.13 -54.58
N GLN A 735 37.95 11.14 -53.72
CA GLN A 735 37.75 10.91 -52.29
C GLN A 735 36.38 10.29 -52.06
N VAL A 736 36.33 9.23 -51.26
CA VAL A 736 35.09 8.48 -50.98
C VAL A 736 34.74 8.51 -49.49
N ALA A 737 35.73 8.62 -48.59
CA ALA A 737 35.46 8.68 -47.15
C ALA A 737 36.52 9.45 -46.35
N ASP A 738 36.06 10.08 -45.27
CA ASP A 738 36.88 10.61 -44.18
C ASP A 738 36.90 9.63 -43.00
N LEU A 739 38.10 9.24 -42.54
CA LEU A 739 38.32 8.38 -41.37
C LEU A 739 38.68 9.25 -40.16
N LEU A 740 37.69 9.73 -39.41
CA LEU A 740 37.90 10.70 -38.33
C LEU A 740 38.69 10.10 -37.17
N ASN A 741 39.49 10.95 -36.51
CA ASN A 741 40.38 10.58 -35.40
C ASN A 741 41.45 9.53 -35.71
N VAL A 742 41.53 9.07 -36.96
CA VAL A 742 42.56 8.16 -37.44
C VAL A 742 43.68 8.97 -38.09
N THR A 743 44.88 8.95 -37.50
CA THR A 743 46.06 9.63 -38.05
C THR A 743 47.20 8.63 -38.29
N GLY A 744 48.03 8.89 -39.30
CA GLY A 744 49.17 8.05 -39.65
C GLY A 744 48.87 6.83 -40.53
N LEU A 745 47.63 6.62 -41.00
CA LEU A 745 47.34 5.64 -42.04
C LEU A 745 47.76 6.21 -43.40
N THR A 746 48.78 5.63 -44.03
CA THR A 746 49.29 6.08 -45.34
C THR A 746 49.85 4.93 -46.21
N ASP A 747 49.59 3.67 -45.86
CA ASP A 747 50.12 2.49 -46.57
C ASP A 747 49.00 1.49 -46.80
N GLU A 748 48.40 1.59 -47.99
CA GLU A 748 47.23 0.82 -48.41
C GLU A 748 47.58 -0.66 -48.56
N ALA A 749 48.80 -0.97 -49.02
CA ALA A 749 49.28 -2.35 -49.15
C ALA A 749 49.47 -3.04 -47.78
N ALA A 750 49.84 -2.28 -46.75
CA ALA A 750 49.92 -2.80 -45.40
C ALA A 750 48.54 -3.11 -44.82
N LEU A 751 47.54 -2.27 -45.07
CA LEU A 751 46.15 -2.50 -44.65
C LEU A 751 45.54 -3.70 -45.38
N GLU A 752 45.76 -3.81 -46.69
CA GLU A 752 45.32 -4.96 -47.50
C GLU A 752 45.94 -6.27 -47.00
N ALA A 753 47.26 -6.28 -46.74
CA ALA A 753 47.94 -7.46 -46.21
C ALA A 753 47.51 -7.83 -44.77
N ALA A 754 47.03 -6.86 -44.00
CA ALA A 754 46.52 -7.05 -42.65
C ALA A 754 45.05 -7.48 -42.60
N GLY A 755 44.31 -7.33 -43.72
CA GLY A 755 42.88 -7.60 -43.83
C GLY A 755 41.98 -6.42 -43.47
N ASN A 756 42.55 -5.24 -43.17
CA ASN A 756 41.79 -4.02 -42.85
C ASN A 756 41.38 -3.23 -44.12
N LEU A 757 41.79 -3.68 -45.30
CA LEU A 757 41.34 -3.18 -46.59
C LEU A 757 41.02 -4.40 -47.47
N ILE A 758 39.75 -4.60 -47.78
CA ILE A 758 39.25 -5.73 -48.57
C ILE A 758 39.06 -5.26 -50.02
N THR A 759 39.66 -5.99 -50.96
CA THR A 759 39.81 -5.55 -52.35
C THR A 759 39.37 -6.60 -53.38
N SER A 760 39.02 -7.82 -52.95
CA SER A 760 38.65 -8.95 -53.82
C SER A 760 37.91 -10.08 -53.12
#